data_AF-A0A7W4CPR8-F1
#
_entry.id   AF-A0A7W4CPR8-F1
#
_cell.length_a   1.000
_cell.length_b   1.000
_cell.length_c   1.000
_cell.angle_alpha   90.00
_cell.angle_beta   90.00
_cell.angle_gamma   90.00
#
_symmetry.space_group_name_H-M   'P 1'
#
loop_
_entity.id
_entity.type
_entity.pdbx_description
1 polymer ?
#
loop_
_entity_poly.entity_id
_entity_poly.type
_entity_poly.pdbx_seq_one_letter_code
_entity_poly.pdbx_strand_id
1 'polypeptide(L)'
;MKNDFTPILVIPAVPHEGGIRFLYCKNQIDIGPEMAEKLWKILQFCNGYNTVEAIAEFSSLPLDEVSEILSELVELELVVDSREQYLHFHRIRNYPTGFNRNLSQDEVAEYSASPRKPVKSGEVLSFEKDENTFFSGILEKRRSCRSFSDKRLTLKQVGSLCHFAYFIKDHVVPSGGALYPLKIYMLAEKDQDGFKAGYYEYDAENDTLVLFNSEVDEEQLKYCFNQEEMPFGSSVQIIIAADLKRQPFKYANRGYTLTQVEVGHVAENISLYCAEQGLGACEMGGVQDEPLKRELELEDDIWPIISIPIGYPLGTETEPFNKIRYVEENIGDSHPVKKVWIEAFDNSGSFFGAGAIYRDESGEEQFSGATSTSDANAIFKATIEGYERFLSGQVRSDYFGKASDLKSWLHPYDYFPLTKEQAKKCGVSYFTKDLPISWTLGRKFDGTEVYVPSDIVYYGQKTGKNRIYFGHSSGIAAYSNYKEAEKRALVELIERDALMRNWYSHESPNIIAESILSIHTKKRISYWQKQNRKIMILEMPSKYGWVFEAIVVSNEYPFFVSGAAATIEKANIPNAIYKALQEAEYNLLLCINYPDNSEIDPKLVSTPTDHGKVYHMEKYADMLSWLWNGRKTERFAKIGEWSVEALKRRLDVTTVDLSNPEYGLSVVRVLSPKLVQINFGFYSAHYDRLDLTVYEKSLMMPHYFA
;
A
#
# COMPACT_ATOMS: atom_id res chain seq x y z
N MET A 1 -9.32 38.10 10.23
CA MET A 1 -9.59 37.41 11.51
C MET A 1 -10.91 37.89 12.11
N LYS A 2 -11.59 37.08 12.93
CA LYS A 2 -12.79 37.51 13.68
C LYS A 2 -12.40 38.52 14.77
N ASN A 3 -13.29 39.45 15.11
CA ASN A 3 -13.03 40.47 16.14
C ASN A 3 -12.83 39.90 17.56
N ASP A 4 -13.15 38.63 17.79
CA ASP A 4 -13.01 37.93 19.07
C ASP A 4 -11.96 36.80 19.02
N PHE A 5 -11.04 36.87 18.07
CA PHE A 5 -9.97 35.89 17.91
C PHE A 5 -9.04 35.88 19.13
N THR A 6 -8.85 34.68 19.70
CA THR A 6 -7.96 34.45 20.85
C THR A 6 -6.90 33.41 20.48
N PRO A 7 -5.70 33.82 20.03
CA PRO A 7 -4.71 32.89 19.50
C PRO A 7 -4.15 31.95 20.56
N ILE A 8 -3.99 30.68 20.20
CA ILE A 8 -3.24 29.68 20.96
C ILE A 8 -2.20 29.00 20.07
N LEU A 9 -0.97 28.88 20.57
CA LEU A 9 0.09 28.10 19.93
C LEU A 9 -0.26 26.60 20.02
N VAL A 10 -0.28 25.90 18.88
CA VAL A 10 -0.58 24.46 18.82
C VAL A 10 0.61 23.59 18.43
N ILE A 11 1.65 24.19 17.84
CA ILE A 11 2.89 23.51 17.46
C ILE A 11 4.02 23.91 18.39
N PRO A 12 4.84 22.96 18.89
CA PRO A 12 6.01 23.29 19.69
C PRO A 12 6.99 24.18 18.90
N ALA A 13 7.40 25.30 19.50
CA ALA A 13 8.41 26.21 18.98
C ALA A 13 9.69 26.10 19.84
N VAL A 14 10.86 26.00 19.20
CA VAL A 14 12.18 25.92 19.87
C VAL A 14 13.19 26.86 19.22
N PRO A 15 14.17 27.41 19.96
CA PRO A 15 15.27 28.17 19.38
C PRO A 15 16.12 27.30 18.44
N HIS A 16 16.46 27.80 17.25
CA HIS A 16 17.29 27.07 16.28
C HIS A 16 18.09 28.04 15.39
N GLU A 17 19.42 27.93 15.37
CA GLU A 17 20.32 28.76 14.52
C GLU A 17 20.08 30.29 14.62
N GLY A 18 19.71 30.77 15.80
CA GLY A 18 19.34 32.18 16.04
C GLY A 18 17.90 32.53 15.63
N GLY A 19 17.22 31.63 14.95
CA GLY A 19 15.80 31.66 14.57
C GLY A 19 14.88 30.86 15.50
N ILE A 20 13.71 30.49 14.97
CA ILE A 20 12.70 29.63 15.61
C ILE A 20 12.41 28.43 14.71
N ARG A 21 12.46 27.22 15.27
CA ARG A 21 11.99 26.00 14.62
C ARG A 21 10.66 25.56 15.23
N PHE A 22 9.67 25.35 14.37
CA PHE A 22 8.41 24.71 14.72
C PHE A 22 8.45 23.22 14.34
N LEU A 23 8.15 22.35 15.30
CA LEU A 23 8.24 20.90 15.16
C LEU A 23 6.85 20.31 14.86
N TYR A 24 6.54 20.14 13.57
CA TYR A 24 5.33 19.45 13.12
C TYR A 24 5.58 17.92 13.07
N CYS A 25 4.52 17.10 13.09
CA CYS A 25 4.68 15.63 13.07
C CYS A 25 5.36 15.12 11.79
N LYS A 26 5.05 15.72 10.64
CA LYS A 26 5.56 15.32 9.31
C LYS A 26 6.54 16.31 8.68
N ASN A 27 6.66 17.53 9.23
CA ASN A 27 7.40 18.65 8.64
C ASN A 27 8.11 19.47 9.73
N GLN A 28 9.03 20.33 9.32
CA GLN A 28 9.59 21.38 10.16
C GLN A 28 9.45 22.72 9.45
N ILE A 29 9.17 23.78 10.22
CA ILE A 29 9.12 25.15 9.70
C ILE A 29 10.16 25.96 10.46
N ASP A 30 11.15 26.46 9.74
CA ASP A 30 12.23 27.27 10.30
C ASP A 30 12.03 28.73 9.91
N ILE A 31 11.98 29.60 10.91
CA ILE A 31 11.92 31.05 10.72
C ILE A 31 13.28 31.63 11.11
N GLY A 32 13.85 32.44 10.21
CA GLY A 32 15.18 33.03 10.34
C GLY A 32 15.33 33.98 11.54
N PRO A 33 16.59 34.31 11.90
CA PRO A 33 16.91 35.16 13.05
C PRO A 33 16.31 36.57 12.95
N GLU A 34 16.06 37.08 11.74
CA GLU A 34 15.49 38.42 11.52
C GLU A 34 14.11 38.63 12.16
N MET A 35 13.30 37.57 12.27
CA MET A 35 11.94 37.64 12.83
C MET A 35 11.83 37.03 14.23
N ALA A 36 12.87 36.33 14.70
CA ALA A 36 12.81 35.53 15.92
C ALA A 36 12.45 36.34 17.18
N GLU A 37 13.09 37.50 17.39
CA GLU A 37 12.81 38.34 18.57
C GLU A 37 11.34 38.79 18.60
N LYS A 38 10.83 39.22 17.45
CA LYS A 38 9.47 39.73 17.31
C LYS A 38 8.43 38.62 17.50
N LEU A 39 8.68 37.45 16.89
CA LEU A 39 7.81 36.29 17.06
C LEU A 39 7.78 35.80 18.50
N TRP A 40 8.91 35.71 19.21
CA TRP A 40 8.91 35.34 20.63
C TRP A 40 8.12 36.33 21.50
N LYS A 41 8.13 37.64 21.17
CA LYS A 41 7.28 38.65 21.84
C LYS A 41 5.78 38.41 21.64
N ILE A 42 5.38 37.88 20.49
CA ILE A 42 3.97 37.57 20.18
C ILE A 42 3.57 36.20 20.76
N LEU A 43 4.34 35.16 20.46
CA LEU A 43 4.02 33.76 20.78
C LEU A 43 3.87 33.52 22.29
N GLN A 44 4.67 34.18 23.12
CA GLN A 44 4.58 34.02 24.58
C GLN A 44 3.21 34.47 25.16
N PHE A 45 2.46 35.29 24.42
CA PHE A 45 1.13 35.75 24.80
C PHE A 45 -0.01 35.03 24.03
N CYS A 46 0.31 34.13 23.10
CA CYS A 46 -0.65 33.28 22.37
C CYS A 46 -1.09 32.07 23.24
N ASN A 47 -1.77 32.36 24.33
CA ASN A 47 -2.18 31.39 25.34
C ASN A 47 -3.68 31.01 25.28
N GLY A 48 -4.40 31.50 24.27
CA GLY A 48 -5.83 31.29 24.07
C GLY A 48 -6.75 32.18 24.91
N TYR A 49 -6.22 33.12 25.70
CA TYR A 49 -7.01 34.04 26.52
C TYR A 49 -6.87 35.50 26.08
N ASN A 50 -5.72 35.87 25.53
CA ASN A 50 -5.45 37.24 25.07
C ASN A 50 -6.06 37.48 23.69
N THR A 51 -6.63 38.66 23.46
CA THR A 51 -7.02 39.11 22.11
C THR A 51 -5.82 39.64 21.35
N VAL A 52 -5.98 39.88 20.05
CA VAL A 52 -4.94 40.48 19.20
C VAL A 52 -4.48 41.84 19.75
N GLU A 53 -5.41 42.66 20.25
CA GLU A 53 -5.12 43.96 20.86
C GLU A 53 -4.30 43.84 22.14
N ALA A 54 -4.66 42.90 23.02
CA ALA A 54 -3.93 42.66 24.25
C ALA A 54 -2.50 42.16 23.95
N ILE A 55 -2.33 41.32 22.93
CA ILE A 55 -1.01 40.83 22.51
C ILE A 55 -0.17 41.98 21.96
N ALA A 56 -0.74 42.88 21.16
CA ALA A 56 -0.04 44.08 20.69
C ALA A 56 0.44 44.96 21.85
N GLU A 57 -0.42 45.19 22.86
CA GLU A 57 -0.06 45.92 24.07
C GLU A 57 1.08 45.25 24.84
N PHE A 58 0.96 43.94 25.15
CA PHE A 58 1.95 43.22 25.95
C PHE A 58 3.29 43.00 25.23
N SER A 59 3.25 42.81 23.91
CA SER A 59 4.46 42.68 23.09
C SER A 59 5.14 44.02 22.79
N SER A 60 4.47 45.14 23.08
CA SER A 60 4.90 46.49 22.71
C SER A 60 5.15 46.63 21.20
N LEU A 61 4.31 45.99 20.39
CA LEU A 61 4.34 46.02 18.92
C LEU A 61 3.06 46.70 18.38
N PRO A 62 3.13 47.32 17.19
CA PRO A 62 1.96 47.84 16.49
C PRO A 62 0.88 46.77 16.25
N LEU A 63 -0.39 47.15 16.39
CA LEU A 63 -1.53 46.23 16.27
C LEU A 63 -1.66 45.62 14.87
N ASP A 64 -1.43 46.43 13.84
CA ASP A 64 -1.41 46.02 12.44
C ASP A 64 -0.33 44.97 12.18
N GLU A 65 0.88 45.19 12.72
CA GLU A 65 1.98 44.25 12.61
C GLU A 65 1.71 42.92 13.33
N VAL A 66 1.18 42.97 14.56
CA VAL A 66 0.78 41.74 15.29
C VAL A 66 -0.32 40.99 14.55
N SER A 67 -1.29 41.72 13.97
CA SER A 67 -2.38 41.12 13.20
C SER A 67 -1.87 40.42 11.96
N GLU A 68 -0.97 41.04 11.19
CA GLU A 68 -0.36 40.45 9.99
C GLU A 68 0.41 39.17 10.33
N ILE A 69 1.26 39.24 11.36
CA ILE A 69 2.05 38.08 11.82
C ILE A 69 1.13 36.95 12.29
N LEU A 70 0.11 37.23 13.11
CA LEU A 70 -0.82 36.20 13.56
C LEU A 70 -1.61 35.58 12.40
N SER A 71 -1.97 36.38 11.39
CA SER A 71 -2.61 35.89 10.18
C SER A 71 -1.72 34.87 9.46
N GLU A 72 -0.43 35.18 9.25
CA GLU A 72 0.53 34.24 8.64
C GLU A 72 0.73 32.98 9.49
N LEU A 73 0.82 33.13 10.82
CA LEU A 73 0.95 31.98 11.72
C LEU A 73 -0.29 31.06 11.70
N VAL A 74 -1.47 31.62 11.46
CA VAL A 74 -2.72 30.86 11.26
C VAL A 74 -2.71 30.13 9.92
N GLU A 75 -2.26 30.78 8.84
CA GLU A 75 -2.12 30.16 7.53
C GLU A 75 -1.11 28.99 7.55
N LEU A 76 -0.05 29.11 8.36
CA LEU A 76 0.93 28.05 8.61
C LEU A 76 0.45 26.99 9.62
N GLU A 77 -0.78 27.12 10.16
CA GLU A 77 -1.35 26.29 11.22
C GLU A 77 -0.49 26.19 12.51
N LEU A 78 0.36 27.19 12.78
CA LEU A 78 1.19 27.24 13.98
C LEU A 78 0.39 27.74 15.18
N VAL A 79 -0.52 28.68 14.92
CA VAL A 79 -1.44 29.28 15.87
C VAL A 79 -2.88 29.09 15.35
N VAL A 80 -3.82 28.86 16.25
CA VAL A 80 -5.26 28.77 15.91
C VAL A 80 -6.09 29.58 16.88
N ASP A 81 -7.38 29.77 16.57
CA ASP A 81 -8.31 30.28 17.57
C ASP A 81 -8.44 29.25 18.70
N SER A 82 -8.40 29.71 19.94
CA SER A 82 -8.48 28.86 21.13
C SER A 82 -9.69 27.91 21.09
N ARG A 83 -10.80 28.31 20.47
CA ARG A 83 -12.06 27.54 20.35
C ARG A 83 -11.98 26.43 19.29
N GLU A 84 -10.97 26.46 18.44
CA GLU A 84 -10.75 25.54 17.32
C GLU A 84 -9.53 24.62 17.55
N GLN A 85 -8.87 24.72 18.72
CA GLN A 85 -7.72 23.89 19.09
C GLN A 85 -7.99 22.38 18.95
N TYR A 86 -9.23 21.95 19.19
CA TYR A 86 -9.63 20.54 19.06
C TYR A 86 -9.41 19.97 17.63
N LEU A 87 -9.43 20.79 16.57
CA LEU A 87 -9.20 20.33 15.19
C LEU A 87 -7.76 19.86 15.00
N HIS A 88 -6.80 20.53 15.65
CA HIS A 88 -5.41 20.10 15.65
C HIS A 88 -5.26 18.71 16.31
N PHE A 89 -5.91 18.51 17.46
CA PHE A 89 -5.95 17.21 18.13
C PHE A 89 -6.65 16.14 17.28
N HIS A 90 -7.76 16.49 16.62
CA HIS A 90 -8.46 15.58 15.71
C HIS A 90 -7.52 15.08 14.61
N ARG A 91 -6.82 15.98 13.89
CA ARG A 91 -5.89 15.59 12.83
C ARG A 91 -4.74 14.69 13.31
N ILE A 92 -4.22 14.91 14.52
CA ILE A 92 -3.15 14.08 15.10
C ILE A 92 -3.64 12.66 15.44
N ARG A 93 -4.90 12.50 15.86
CA ARG A 93 -5.47 11.18 16.18
C ARG A 93 -5.89 10.39 14.94
N ASN A 94 -6.10 11.04 13.79
CA ASN A 94 -6.53 10.39 12.55
C ASN A 94 -5.59 9.24 12.21
N TYR A 95 -6.13 8.19 11.62
CA TYR A 95 -5.37 6.99 11.32
C TYR A 95 -4.59 7.15 10.00
N PRO A 96 -3.32 6.72 9.94
CA PRO A 96 -2.53 6.17 11.03
C PRO A 96 -2.17 7.25 12.06
N THR A 97 -2.39 6.94 13.35
CA THR A 97 -2.18 7.90 14.44
C THR A 97 -0.71 8.33 14.49
N GLY A 98 -0.47 9.65 14.50
CA GLY A 98 0.90 10.19 14.45
C GLY A 98 1.73 9.92 15.72
N PHE A 99 1.08 9.66 16.86
CA PHE A 99 1.74 9.34 18.13
C PHE A 99 1.18 8.04 18.72
N ASN A 100 1.70 6.91 18.27
CA ASN A 100 1.39 5.59 18.80
C ASN A 100 2.48 5.09 19.76
N ARG A 101 2.13 4.16 20.65
CA ARG A 101 3.11 3.34 21.38
C ARG A 101 3.44 2.13 20.52
N ASN A 102 4.73 1.81 20.41
CA ASN A 102 5.19 0.58 19.76
C ASN A 102 5.10 -0.57 20.77
N LEU A 103 3.89 -1.08 21.00
CA LEU A 103 3.64 -2.24 21.86
C LEU A 103 3.63 -3.52 21.01
N SER A 104 4.33 -4.55 21.47
CA SER A 104 4.21 -5.92 20.94
C SER A 104 2.84 -6.53 21.24
N GLN A 105 2.46 -7.59 20.51
CA GLN A 105 1.21 -8.31 20.80
C GLN A 105 1.15 -8.85 22.25
N ASP A 106 2.29 -9.26 22.81
CA ASP A 106 2.37 -9.76 24.19
C ASP A 106 2.17 -8.62 25.21
N GLU A 107 2.76 -7.45 25.00
CA GLU A 107 2.52 -6.27 25.85
C GLU A 107 1.06 -5.81 25.81
N VAL A 108 0.42 -5.88 24.63
CA VAL A 108 -1.02 -5.58 24.49
C VAL A 108 -1.85 -6.59 25.27
N ALA A 109 -1.53 -7.88 25.18
CA ALA A 109 -2.22 -8.94 25.91
C ALA A 109 -2.04 -8.79 27.44
N GLU A 110 -0.81 -8.54 27.89
CA GLU A 110 -0.49 -8.29 29.30
C GLU A 110 -1.26 -7.07 29.83
N TYR A 111 -1.22 -5.95 29.11
CA TYR A 111 -1.93 -4.74 29.51
C TYR A 111 -3.45 -4.96 29.54
N SER A 112 -4.00 -5.70 28.58
CA SER A 112 -5.43 -6.04 28.53
C SER A 112 -5.86 -6.91 29.71
N ALA A 113 -4.98 -7.78 30.20
CA ALA A 113 -5.19 -8.62 31.38
C ALA A 113 -4.90 -7.90 32.71
N SER A 114 -4.33 -6.68 32.67
CA SER A 114 -3.92 -5.96 33.89
C SER A 114 -5.12 -5.61 34.80
N PRO A 115 -4.93 -5.64 36.13
CA PRO A 115 -6.00 -5.33 37.06
C PRO A 115 -6.46 -3.87 36.90
N ARG A 116 -7.77 -3.66 36.94
CA ARG A 116 -8.34 -2.31 37.01
C ARG A 116 -8.00 -1.65 38.34
N LYS A 117 -8.05 -0.31 38.38
CA LYS A 117 -7.83 0.44 39.64
C LYS A 117 -8.80 -0.05 40.72
N PRO A 118 -8.34 -0.26 41.96
CA PRO A 118 -9.21 -0.73 43.03
C PRO A 118 -10.32 0.29 43.31
N VAL A 119 -11.48 -0.21 43.73
CA VAL A 119 -12.54 0.64 44.28
C VAL A 119 -12.09 1.26 45.60
N LYS A 120 -12.77 2.33 46.03
CA LYS A 120 -12.54 2.93 47.35
C LYS A 120 -12.91 1.93 48.45
N SER A 121 -12.20 1.96 49.57
CA SER A 121 -12.58 1.20 50.77
C SER A 121 -13.88 1.76 51.37
N GLY A 122 -14.74 0.88 51.87
CA GLY A 122 -16.02 1.25 52.46
C GLY A 122 -16.92 0.05 52.73
N GLU A 123 -18.16 0.32 53.13
CA GLU A 123 -19.20 -0.70 53.22
C GLU A 123 -19.52 -1.28 51.83
N VAL A 124 -19.56 -2.60 51.75
CA VAL A 124 -19.87 -3.32 50.50
C VAL A 124 -21.33 -3.77 50.55
N LEU A 125 -22.14 -3.19 49.68
CA LEU A 125 -23.52 -3.62 49.46
C LEU A 125 -23.55 -4.64 48.32
N SER A 126 -23.99 -5.85 48.63
CA SER A 126 -24.28 -6.87 47.62
C SER A 126 -25.72 -6.72 47.12
N PHE A 127 -25.95 -6.94 45.83
CA PHE A 127 -27.27 -6.88 45.22
C PHE A 127 -27.48 -8.08 44.30
N GLU A 128 -28.74 -8.51 44.17
CA GLU A 128 -29.16 -9.46 43.15
C GLU A 128 -29.56 -8.70 41.90
N LYS A 129 -29.11 -9.16 40.73
CA LYS A 129 -29.52 -8.61 39.43
C LYS A 129 -30.77 -9.35 38.93
N ASP A 130 -31.69 -8.62 38.32
CA ASP A 130 -32.82 -9.22 37.61
C ASP A 130 -32.36 -9.69 36.21
N GLU A 131 -32.29 -11.00 36.02
CA GLU A 131 -31.93 -11.60 34.74
C GLU A 131 -33.15 -11.79 33.80
N ASN A 132 -34.37 -11.62 34.29
CA ASN A 132 -35.60 -11.85 33.53
C ASN A 132 -36.09 -10.58 32.79
N THR A 133 -35.17 -9.90 32.11
CA THR A 133 -35.48 -8.71 31.30
C THR A 133 -35.26 -8.98 29.81
N PHE A 134 -36.04 -8.31 28.95
CA PHE A 134 -35.80 -8.35 27.50
C PHE A 134 -34.37 -7.92 27.15
N PHE A 135 -33.81 -6.98 27.92
CA PHE A 135 -32.48 -6.43 27.68
C PHE A 135 -31.36 -7.43 27.97
N SER A 136 -31.50 -8.28 29.00
CA SER A 136 -30.50 -9.30 29.32
C SER A 136 -30.21 -10.21 28.12
N GLY A 137 -31.27 -10.68 27.44
CA GLY A 137 -31.12 -11.53 26.26
C GLY A 137 -30.47 -10.84 25.05
N ILE A 138 -30.60 -9.51 24.93
CA ILE A 138 -29.91 -8.74 23.88
C ILE A 138 -28.43 -8.58 24.24
N LEU A 139 -28.12 -8.20 25.49
CA LEU A 139 -26.75 -8.02 25.96
C LEU A 139 -25.91 -9.31 25.88
N GLU A 140 -26.52 -10.48 26.11
CA GLU A 140 -25.84 -11.77 25.96
C GLU A 140 -25.44 -12.08 24.52
N LYS A 141 -26.24 -11.61 23.55
CA LYS A 141 -26.02 -11.78 22.10
C LYS A 141 -25.10 -10.70 21.52
N ARG A 142 -25.10 -9.49 22.09
CA ARG A 142 -24.31 -8.34 21.63
C ARG A 142 -22.82 -8.59 21.84
N ARG A 143 -22.13 -8.93 20.74
CA ARG A 143 -20.68 -9.24 20.71
C ARG A 143 -20.08 -8.72 19.42
N SER A 144 -18.77 -8.42 19.44
CA SER A 144 -18.03 -8.08 18.22
C SER A 144 -17.98 -9.29 17.29
N CYS A 145 -18.44 -9.13 16.05
CA CYS A 145 -18.42 -10.16 15.02
C CYS A 145 -17.41 -9.79 13.93
N ARG A 146 -16.44 -10.68 13.67
CA ARG A 146 -15.35 -10.47 12.70
C ARG A 146 -15.33 -11.51 11.58
N SER A 147 -16.44 -12.21 11.38
CA SER A 147 -16.63 -13.13 10.26
C SER A 147 -18.09 -13.15 9.86
N PHE A 148 -18.37 -12.78 8.61
CA PHE A 148 -19.72 -12.70 8.07
C PHE A 148 -19.95 -13.72 6.96
N SER A 149 -21.19 -14.17 6.83
CA SER A 149 -21.64 -15.02 5.72
C SER A 149 -22.12 -14.18 4.53
N ASP A 150 -22.21 -14.79 3.35
CA ASP A 150 -22.73 -14.14 2.12
C ASP A 150 -24.24 -13.84 2.14
N LYS A 151 -24.92 -14.07 3.27
CA LYS A 151 -26.36 -13.83 3.37
C LYS A 151 -26.64 -12.32 3.29
N ARG A 152 -27.53 -11.95 2.38
CA ARG A 152 -27.88 -10.56 2.08
C ARG A 152 -28.76 -9.94 3.17
N LEU A 153 -28.55 -8.65 3.42
CA LEU A 153 -29.44 -7.83 4.23
C LEU A 153 -30.61 -7.32 3.40
N THR A 154 -31.77 -7.17 4.04
CA THR A 154 -32.93 -6.57 3.39
C THR A 154 -32.96 -5.05 3.55
N LEU A 155 -33.57 -4.32 2.61
CA LEU A 155 -33.79 -2.87 2.74
C LEU A 155 -34.53 -2.52 4.04
N LYS A 156 -35.47 -3.35 4.47
CA LYS A 156 -36.17 -3.15 5.75
C LYS A 156 -35.22 -3.23 6.94
N GLN A 157 -34.32 -4.22 6.96
CA GLN A 157 -33.36 -4.37 8.05
C GLN A 157 -32.43 -3.17 8.16
N VAL A 158 -31.92 -2.68 7.03
CA VAL A 158 -31.02 -1.52 6.98
C VAL A 158 -31.77 -0.22 7.28
N GLY A 159 -32.97 -0.03 6.74
CA GLY A 159 -33.79 1.15 7.06
C GLY A 159 -34.07 1.25 8.55
N SER A 160 -34.50 0.14 9.18
CA SER A 160 -34.71 0.09 10.63
C SER A 160 -33.41 0.29 11.42
N LEU A 161 -32.29 -0.26 10.96
CA LEU A 161 -30.98 -0.02 11.56
C LEU A 161 -30.65 1.49 11.60
N CYS A 162 -30.77 2.18 10.46
CA CYS A 162 -30.48 3.62 10.37
C CYS A 162 -31.47 4.46 11.18
N HIS A 163 -32.76 4.09 11.18
CA HIS A 163 -33.79 4.72 11.99
C HIS A 163 -33.41 4.71 13.48
N PHE A 164 -33.16 3.51 14.04
CA PHE A 164 -32.78 3.37 15.45
C PHE A 164 -31.38 3.90 15.77
N ALA A 165 -30.53 4.05 14.75
CA ALA A 165 -29.24 4.70 14.90
C ALA A 165 -29.39 6.21 15.13
N TYR A 166 -30.16 6.92 14.28
CA TYR A 166 -30.07 8.40 14.29
C TYR A 166 -31.30 9.20 13.83
N PHE A 167 -32.51 8.65 13.81
CA PHE A 167 -33.69 9.46 13.44
C PHE A 167 -33.95 10.64 14.40
N ILE A 168 -33.89 11.86 13.88
CA ILE A 168 -33.85 13.09 14.69
C ILE A 168 -35.19 13.37 15.38
N LYS A 169 -36.31 13.17 14.67
CA LYS A 169 -37.65 13.52 15.17
C LYS A 169 -38.08 12.69 16.38
N ASP A 170 -37.61 11.45 16.47
CA ASP A 170 -37.91 10.57 17.60
C ASP A 170 -36.87 10.70 18.74
N HIS A 171 -35.87 11.56 18.56
CA HIS A 171 -34.79 11.77 19.52
C HIS A 171 -34.13 10.45 19.95
N VAL A 172 -33.91 9.53 18.99
CA VAL A 172 -33.38 8.17 19.26
C VAL A 172 -32.06 8.16 20.02
N VAL A 173 -31.27 9.23 19.89
CA VAL A 173 -30.11 9.53 20.72
C VAL A 173 -30.17 10.97 21.25
N PRO A 174 -29.65 11.22 22.46
CA PRO A 174 -29.53 12.58 22.98
C PRO A 174 -28.41 13.32 22.25
N SER A 175 -28.68 14.57 21.86
CA SER A 175 -27.69 15.46 21.25
C SER A 175 -27.49 16.74 22.07
N GLY A 176 -26.23 17.15 22.23
CA GLY A 176 -25.87 18.38 22.95
C GLY A 176 -26.60 19.60 22.36
N GLY A 177 -27.47 20.22 23.15
CA GLY A 177 -28.25 21.38 22.70
C GLY A 177 -29.23 21.09 21.56
N ALA A 178 -29.59 19.82 21.31
CA ALA A 178 -30.40 19.37 20.18
C ALA A 178 -29.83 19.76 18.81
N LEU A 179 -28.50 19.74 18.67
CA LEU A 179 -27.82 20.20 17.46
C LEU A 179 -27.68 19.12 16.38
N TYR A 180 -27.60 17.84 16.75
CA TYR A 180 -27.50 16.67 15.85
C TYR A 180 -26.39 16.81 14.79
N PRO A 181 -25.10 16.73 15.18
CA PRO A 181 -23.97 16.91 14.28
C PRO A 181 -23.63 15.71 13.39
N LEU A 182 -24.22 14.53 13.63
CA LEU A 182 -23.78 13.32 12.96
C LEU A 182 -24.44 13.15 11.58
N LYS A 183 -23.71 12.48 10.70
CA LYS A 183 -24.13 12.03 9.38
C LYS A 183 -23.89 10.54 9.31
N ILE A 184 -24.88 9.77 8.90
CA ILE A 184 -24.77 8.31 8.83
C ILE A 184 -24.69 7.91 7.36
N TYR A 185 -23.62 7.23 6.99
CA TYR A 185 -23.42 6.70 5.66
C TYR A 185 -23.46 5.17 5.70
N MET A 186 -23.91 4.56 4.61
CA MET A 186 -23.87 3.12 4.41
C MET A 186 -23.16 2.79 3.10
N LEU A 187 -22.22 1.85 3.15
CA LEU A 187 -21.57 1.27 1.97
C LEU A 187 -22.04 -0.15 1.77
N ALA A 188 -22.39 -0.49 0.53
CA ALA A 188 -22.65 -1.86 0.11
C ALA A 188 -21.75 -2.21 -1.08
N GLU A 189 -20.81 -3.14 -0.88
CA GLU A 189 -19.89 -3.61 -1.94
C GLU A 189 -20.65 -4.39 -3.03
N LYS A 190 -21.70 -5.12 -2.62
CA LYS A 190 -22.49 -6.02 -3.48
C LYS A 190 -23.98 -5.74 -3.32
N ASP A 191 -24.74 -6.06 -4.36
CA ASP A 191 -26.21 -6.01 -4.33
C ASP A 191 -26.79 -6.80 -3.14
N GLN A 192 -27.71 -6.15 -2.43
CA GLN A 192 -28.43 -6.69 -1.27
C GLN A 192 -29.92 -6.90 -1.61
N ASP A 193 -30.70 -7.39 -0.65
CA ASP A 193 -32.10 -7.70 -0.88
C ASP A 193 -32.96 -6.42 -0.83
N GLY A 194 -33.16 -5.82 -2.00
CA GLY A 194 -34.00 -4.63 -2.19
C GLY A 194 -33.22 -3.33 -2.38
N PHE A 195 -31.88 -3.38 -2.48
CA PHE A 195 -31.03 -2.22 -2.81
C PHE A 195 -29.72 -2.65 -3.48
N LYS A 196 -29.11 -1.74 -4.23
CA LYS A 196 -27.93 -2.00 -5.07
C LYS A 196 -26.62 -1.76 -4.31
N ALA A 197 -25.52 -2.32 -4.83
CA ALA A 197 -24.19 -1.87 -4.42
C ALA A 197 -24.05 -0.34 -4.61
N GLY A 198 -23.32 0.32 -3.71
CA GLY A 198 -23.10 1.75 -3.75
C GLY A 198 -22.93 2.40 -2.38
N TYR A 199 -22.88 3.73 -2.41
CA TYR A 199 -22.70 4.63 -1.29
C TYR A 199 -24.03 5.33 -1.01
N TYR A 200 -24.47 5.24 0.24
CA TYR A 200 -25.74 5.77 0.70
C TYR A 200 -25.52 6.77 1.83
N GLU A 201 -26.28 7.85 1.82
CA GLU A 201 -26.45 8.74 2.96
C GLU A 201 -27.83 8.46 3.58
N TYR A 202 -27.88 8.32 4.90
CA TYR A 202 -29.14 8.30 5.63
C TYR A 202 -29.57 9.71 5.98
N ASP A 203 -30.69 10.13 5.40
CA ASP A 203 -31.38 11.37 5.72
C ASP A 203 -32.13 11.19 7.05
N ALA A 204 -31.48 11.60 8.12
CA ALA A 204 -31.97 11.52 9.48
C ALA A 204 -33.17 12.45 9.78
N GLU A 205 -33.49 13.40 8.89
CA GLU A 205 -34.67 14.27 9.03
C GLU A 205 -35.92 13.61 8.41
N ASN A 206 -35.74 12.91 7.30
CA ASN A 206 -36.83 12.31 6.53
C ASN A 206 -36.97 10.79 6.71
N ASP A 207 -36.05 10.15 7.42
CA ASP A 207 -36.01 8.69 7.64
C ASP A 207 -35.88 7.90 6.32
N THR A 208 -34.95 8.32 5.48
CA THR A 208 -34.75 7.74 4.14
C THR A 208 -33.28 7.48 3.82
N LEU A 209 -33.00 6.51 2.95
CA LEU A 209 -31.67 6.22 2.41
C LEU A 209 -31.53 6.76 0.98
N VAL A 210 -30.50 7.55 0.74
CA VAL A 210 -30.21 8.17 -0.55
C VAL A 210 -28.96 7.53 -1.15
N LEU A 211 -29.13 6.78 -2.25
CA LEU A 211 -28.01 6.29 -3.07
C LEU A 211 -27.42 7.48 -3.83
N PHE A 212 -26.29 8.01 -3.38
CA PHE A 212 -25.65 9.16 -4.02
C PHE A 212 -24.56 8.74 -5.03
N ASN A 213 -24.00 7.53 -4.90
CA ASN A 213 -23.03 7.00 -5.83
C ASN A 213 -23.18 5.48 -5.98
N SER A 214 -23.30 4.96 -7.20
CA SER A 214 -23.44 3.51 -7.48
C SER A 214 -22.13 2.85 -7.95
N GLU A 215 -21.06 3.62 -8.11
CA GLU A 215 -19.77 3.14 -8.63
C GLU A 215 -18.80 2.82 -7.48
N VAL A 216 -18.89 1.60 -6.95
CA VAL A 216 -18.03 1.13 -5.87
C VAL A 216 -16.58 0.96 -6.32
N ASP A 217 -15.67 1.66 -5.66
CA ASP A 217 -14.22 1.47 -5.79
C ASP A 217 -13.71 0.55 -4.67
N GLU A 218 -13.78 -0.76 -4.91
CA GLU A 218 -13.39 -1.79 -3.95
C GLU A 218 -11.93 -1.65 -3.47
N GLU A 219 -11.00 -1.35 -4.38
CA GLU A 219 -9.58 -1.22 -4.04
C GLU A 219 -9.31 0.02 -3.19
N GLN A 220 -10.02 1.13 -3.46
CA GLN A 220 -9.93 2.31 -2.62
C GLN A 220 -10.55 2.05 -1.23
N LEU A 221 -11.67 1.33 -1.14
CA LEU A 221 -12.27 0.98 0.15
C LEU A 221 -11.37 0.08 0.99
N LYS A 222 -10.72 -0.92 0.38
CA LYS A 222 -9.69 -1.75 1.04
C LYS A 222 -8.60 -0.86 1.68
N TYR A 223 -8.10 0.12 0.93
CA TYR A 223 -7.14 1.10 1.46
C TYR A 223 -7.72 1.97 2.58
N CYS A 224 -8.93 2.50 2.39
CA CYS A 224 -9.64 3.31 3.40
C CYS A 224 -9.80 2.56 4.73
N PHE A 225 -10.10 1.27 4.69
CA PHE A 225 -10.25 0.45 5.89
C PHE A 225 -8.95 -0.19 6.38
N ASN A 226 -7.84 -0.01 5.66
CA ASN A 226 -6.57 -0.67 5.93
C ASN A 226 -6.70 -2.21 5.96
N GLN A 227 -7.36 -2.78 4.94
CA GLN A 227 -7.63 -4.22 4.81
C GLN A 227 -7.32 -4.72 3.39
N GLU A 228 -7.26 -6.03 3.20
CA GLU A 228 -7.12 -6.66 1.86
C GLU A 228 -8.46 -7.02 1.22
N GLU A 229 -9.54 -6.94 2.00
CA GLU A 229 -10.91 -7.20 1.61
C GLU A 229 -11.83 -6.26 2.41
N MET A 230 -13.10 -6.18 2.06
CA MET A 230 -14.06 -5.44 2.88
C MET A 230 -14.03 -5.99 4.32
N PRO A 231 -14.02 -5.13 5.35
CA PRO A 231 -13.76 -5.57 6.72
C PRO A 231 -14.63 -6.77 7.12
N PHE A 232 -13.94 -7.88 7.39
CA PHE A 232 -14.52 -9.16 7.85
C PHE A 232 -15.50 -9.83 6.87
N GLY A 233 -15.53 -9.41 5.59
CA GLY A 233 -16.49 -9.88 4.59
C GLY A 233 -17.92 -9.38 4.84
N SER A 234 -18.10 -8.21 5.47
CA SER A 234 -19.41 -7.70 5.87
C SER A 234 -20.35 -7.44 4.68
N SER A 235 -21.66 -7.55 4.92
CA SER A 235 -22.68 -7.25 3.91
C SER A 235 -22.77 -5.75 3.61
N VAL A 236 -22.65 -4.93 4.67
CA VAL A 236 -22.59 -3.47 4.59
C VAL A 236 -21.59 -2.91 5.60
N GLN A 237 -21.16 -1.67 5.39
CA GLN A 237 -20.44 -0.86 6.39
C GLN A 237 -21.30 0.35 6.74
N ILE A 238 -21.51 0.62 8.03
CA ILE A 238 -22.08 1.89 8.49
C ILE A 238 -20.93 2.80 8.93
N ILE A 239 -20.85 3.99 8.35
CA ILE A 239 -19.88 5.01 8.72
C ILE A 239 -20.64 6.11 9.47
N ILE A 240 -20.22 6.35 10.70
CA ILE A 240 -20.69 7.50 11.48
C ILE A 240 -19.70 8.62 11.24
N ALA A 241 -20.14 9.66 10.53
CA ALA A 241 -19.41 10.88 10.33
C ALA A 241 -19.99 12.02 11.18
N ALA A 242 -19.24 13.11 11.33
CA ALA A 242 -19.69 14.26 12.10
C ALA A 242 -19.28 15.58 11.45
N ASP A 243 -20.22 16.54 11.39
CA ASP A 243 -19.93 17.96 11.23
C ASP A 243 -19.23 18.45 12.50
N LEU A 244 -17.92 18.63 12.41
CA LEU A 244 -17.09 19.03 13.53
C LEU A 244 -17.23 20.51 13.89
N LYS A 245 -17.94 21.34 13.12
CA LYS A 245 -18.19 22.75 13.45
C LYS A 245 -19.52 22.97 14.17
N ARG A 246 -20.50 22.09 13.98
CA ARG A 246 -21.87 22.28 14.50
C ARG A 246 -21.97 22.32 16.02
N GLN A 247 -21.44 21.31 16.72
CA GLN A 247 -21.42 21.30 18.19
C GLN A 247 -20.50 22.40 18.75
N PRO A 248 -19.26 22.59 18.23
CA PRO A 248 -18.38 23.65 18.70
C PRO A 248 -18.89 25.07 18.48
N PHE A 249 -19.79 25.31 17.53
CA PHE A 249 -20.42 26.62 17.38
C PHE A 249 -21.06 27.11 18.69
N LYS A 250 -21.69 26.20 19.46
CA LYS A 250 -22.31 26.51 20.75
C LYS A 250 -21.39 26.24 21.94
N TYR A 251 -20.55 25.21 21.87
CA TYR A 251 -19.82 24.68 23.02
C TYR A 251 -18.29 24.78 22.92
N ALA A 252 -17.77 25.47 21.90
CA ALA A 252 -16.33 25.56 21.60
C ALA A 252 -15.66 24.15 21.64
N ASN A 253 -14.45 24.04 22.20
CA ASN A 253 -13.72 22.77 22.32
C ASN A 253 -14.52 21.65 23.01
N ARG A 254 -15.47 21.99 23.91
CA ARG A 254 -16.30 20.98 24.58
C ARG A 254 -17.26 20.29 23.59
N GLY A 255 -17.62 20.98 22.51
CA GLY A 255 -18.43 20.44 21.43
C GLY A 255 -17.84 19.16 20.84
N TYR A 256 -16.51 19.09 20.69
CA TYR A 256 -15.83 17.88 20.23
C TYR A 256 -16.13 16.66 21.12
N THR A 257 -16.03 16.81 22.45
CA THR A 257 -16.36 15.74 23.40
C THR A 257 -17.83 15.33 23.29
N LEU A 258 -18.75 16.29 23.14
CA LEU A 258 -20.18 16.00 23.02
C LEU A 258 -20.48 15.21 21.75
N THR A 259 -19.86 15.57 20.63
CA THR A 259 -19.93 14.81 19.38
C THR A 259 -19.47 13.37 19.57
N GLN A 260 -18.33 13.13 20.22
CA GLN A 260 -17.82 11.77 20.45
C GLN A 260 -18.74 10.92 21.34
N VAL A 261 -19.36 11.52 22.36
CA VAL A 261 -20.35 10.82 23.20
C VAL A 261 -21.58 10.44 22.37
N GLU A 262 -22.04 11.33 21.51
CA GLU A 262 -23.18 11.08 20.62
C GLU A 262 -22.90 9.93 19.66
N VAL A 263 -21.68 9.87 19.08
CA VAL A 263 -21.22 8.73 18.26
C VAL A 263 -21.34 7.41 19.03
N GLY A 264 -20.94 7.38 20.31
CA GLY A 264 -21.06 6.21 21.16
C GLY A 264 -22.51 5.75 21.39
N HIS A 265 -23.47 6.67 21.51
CA HIS A 265 -24.89 6.32 21.60
C HIS A 265 -25.41 5.69 20.31
N VAL A 266 -25.04 6.26 19.16
CA VAL A 266 -25.43 5.71 17.85
C VAL A 266 -24.83 4.33 17.63
N ALA A 267 -23.54 4.15 17.96
CA ALA A 267 -22.84 2.87 17.83
C ALA A 267 -23.46 1.77 18.70
N GLU A 268 -23.81 2.09 19.95
CA GLU A 268 -24.48 1.14 20.84
C GLU A 268 -25.88 0.77 20.33
N ASN A 269 -26.67 1.75 19.85
CA ASN A 269 -27.99 1.46 19.26
C ASN A 269 -27.87 0.52 18.06
N ILE A 270 -26.90 0.75 17.17
CA ILE A 270 -26.58 -0.14 16.04
C ILE A 270 -26.26 -1.55 16.54
N SER A 271 -25.36 -1.68 17.52
CA SER A 271 -24.95 -2.96 18.11
C SER A 271 -26.12 -3.73 18.76
N LEU A 272 -26.99 -3.02 19.49
CA LEU A 272 -28.16 -3.61 20.15
C LEU A 272 -29.22 -4.09 19.13
N TYR A 273 -29.51 -3.28 18.11
CA TYR A 273 -30.41 -3.68 17.04
C TYR A 273 -29.87 -4.90 16.28
N CYS A 274 -28.56 -4.92 15.96
CA CYS A 274 -27.95 -6.09 15.32
C CYS A 274 -28.12 -7.35 16.17
N ALA A 275 -27.83 -7.26 17.47
CA ALA A 275 -27.98 -8.38 18.40
C ALA A 275 -29.43 -8.89 18.50
N GLU A 276 -30.43 -7.99 18.49
CA GLU A 276 -31.85 -8.34 18.46
C GLU A 276 -32.22 -9.10 17.17
N GLN A 277 -31.74 -8.62 16.02
CA GLN A 277 -32.05 -9.18 14.70
C GLN A 277 -31.21 -10.41 14.32
N GLY A 278 -30.30 -10.86 15.19
CA GLY A 278 -29.38 -11.96 14.91
C GLY A 278 -28.30 -11.61 13.87
N LEU A 279 -27.99 -10.32 13.72
CA LEU A 279 -26.88 -9.80 12.94
C LEU A 279 -25.65 -9.63 13.84
N GLY A 280 -24.47 -9.67 13.24
CA GLY A 280 -23.21 -9.32 13.88
C GLY A 280 -22.79 -7.89 13.50
N ALA A 281 -22.06 -7.24 14.40
CA ALA A 281 -21.43 -5.96 14.15
C ALA A 281 -20.05 -5.91 14.84
N CYS A 282 -19.13 -5.08 14.33
CA CYS A 282 -17.87 -4.80 15.03
C CYS A 282 -17.51 -3.33 14.83
N GLU A 283 -17.38 -2.56 15.91
CA GLU A 283 -16.94 -1.18 15.82
C GLU A 283 -15.45 -1.10 15.46
N MET A 284 -15.13 -0.27 14.47
CA MET A 284 -13.78 0.00 13.99
C MET A 284 -13.47 1.49 14.12
N GLY A 285 -12.59 1.83 15.06
CA GLY A 285 -12.12 3.20 15.30
C GLY A 285 -10.86 3.59 14.51
N GLY A 286 -10.29 2.68 13.72
CA GLY A 286 -9.11 2.92 12.87
C GLY A 286 -9.46 2.72 11.41
N VAL A 287 -9.72 3.83 10.71
CA VAL A 287 -9.93 3.90 9.25
C VAL A 287 -9.14 5.09 8.74
N GLN A 288 -8.62 5.06 7.52
CA GLN A 288 -7.92 6.18 6.92
C GLN A 288 -8.90 7.37 6.72
N ASP A 289 -8.94 8.28 7.69
CA ASP A 289 -9.99 9.32 7.79
C ASP A 289 -10.05 10.19 6.53
N GLU A 290 -8.90 10.67 6.07
CA GLU A 290 -8.75 11.53 4.87
C GLU A 290 -9.12 10.80 3.57
N PRO A 291 -8.55 9.62 3.25
CA PRO A 291 -8.99 8.81 2.12
C PRO A 291 -10.49 8.47 2.15
N LEU A 292 -11.03 8.08 3.31
CA LEU A 292 -12.44 7.72 3.45
C LEU A 292 -13.36 8.94 3.28
N LYS A 293 -12.96 10.10 3.82
CA LYS A 293 -13.66 11.38 3.62
C LYS A 293 -13.80 11.70 2.14
N ARG A 294 -12.72 11.57 1.37
CA ARG A 294 -12.73 11.81 -0.09
C ARG A 294 -13.57 10.78 -0.84
N GLU A 295 -13.47 9.51 -0.47
CA GLU A 295 -14.23 8.43 -1.12
C GLU A 295 -15.74 8.53 -0.84
N LEU A 296 -16.13 9.07 0.33
CA LEU A 296 -17.51 9.39 0.68
C LEU A 296 -17.99 10.76 0.18
N GLU A 297 -17.15 11.51 -0.56
CA GLU A 297 -17.48 12.83 -1.09
C GLU A 297 -17.91 13.85 0.00
N LEU A 298 -17.30 13.76 1.19
CA LEU A 298 -17.67 14.59 2.35
C LEU A 298 -17.16 16.04 2.25
N GLU A 299 -17.95 16.98 2.76
CA GLU A 299 -17.56 18.39 2.92
C GLU A 299 -16.37 18.57 3.90
N ASP A 300 -15.65 19.69 3.79
CA ASP A 300 -14.38 19.94 4.51
C ASP A 300 -14.47 19.80 6.04
N ASP A 301 -15.60 20.13 6.66
CA ASP A 301 -15.84 20.01 8.10
C ASP A 301 -16.55 18.73 8.54
N ILE A 302 -16.93 17.87 7.60
CA ILE A 302 -17.49 16.56 7.91
C ILE A 302 -16.37 15.50 7.89
N TRP A 303 -16.23 14.77 8.99
CA TRP A 303 -15.18 13.78 9.17
C TRP A 303 -15.76 12.42 9.53
N PRO A 304 -15.29 11.31 8.93
CA PRO A 304 -15.62 9.97 9.42
C PRO A 304 -15.05 9.82 10.84
N ILE A 305 -15.82 9.21 11.75
CA ILE A 305 -15.41 9.01 13.15
C ILE A 305 -15.16 7.53 13.44
N ILE A 306 -16.13 6.66 13.10
CA ILE A 306 -16.01 5.21 13.21
C ILE A 306 -16.70 4.51 12.03
N SER A 307 -16.26 3.29 11.72
CA SER A 307 -16.94 2.37 10.81
C SER A 307 -17.46 1.15 11.55
N ILE A 308 -18.59 0.59 11.10
CA ILE A 308 -19.23 -0.58 11.70
C ILE A 308 -19.60 -1.55 10.58
N PRO A 309 -18.75 -2.57 10.28
CA PRO A 309 -19.14 -3.73 9.49
C PRO A 309 -20.37 -4.43 10.08
N ILE A 310 -21.35 -4.76 9.24
CA ILE A 310 -22.58 -5.47 9.63
C ILE A 310 -22.89 -6.59 8.63
N GLY A 311 -23.31 -7.74 9.14
CA GLY A 311 -23.76 -8.88 8.34
C GLY A 311 -24.27 -10.02 9.20
N TYR A 312 -24.63 -11.13 8.58
CA TYR A 312 -24.99 -12.35 9.32
C TYR A 312 -23.72 -13.07 9.80
N PRO A 313 -23.59 -13.39 11.10
CA PRO A 313 -22.41 -14.07 11.61
C PRO A 313 -22.16 -15.42 10.91
N LEU A 314 -20.91 -15.68 10.54
CA LEU A 314 -20.48 -17.00 10.15
C LEU A 314 -20.29 -17.84 11.42
N GLY A 315 -20.94 -19.00 11.52
CA GLY A 315 -20.95 -19.83 12.75
C GLY A 315 -19.60 -20.46 13.15
N THR A 316 -18.53 -20.18 12.41
CA THR A 316 -17.16 -20.65 12.66
C THR A 316 -16.23 -19.45 12.63
N GLU A 317 -15.65 -19.09 13.77
CA GLU A 317 -14.50 -18.17 13.81
C GLU A 317 -13.28 -18.93 13.29
N THR A 318 -12.81 -18.59 12.09
CA THR A 318 -11.46 -18.94 11.69
C THR A 318 -10.53 -17.87 12.23
N GLU A 319 -9.54 -18.23 13.06
CA GLU A 319 -8.48 -17.29 13.40
C GLU A 319 -7.67 -16.98 12.12
N PRO A 320 -7.72 -15.74 11.60
CA PRO A 320 -6.94 -15.39 10.43
C PRO A 320 -5.45 -15.44 10.78
N PHE A 321 -4.62 -15.78 9.80
CA PHE A 321 -3.17 -15.73 9.94
C PHE A 321 -2.73 -14.32 10.37
N ASN A 322 -2.11 -14.22 11.54
CA ASN A 322 -1.70 -12.92 12.10
C ASN A 322 -0.37 -12.48 11.47
N LYS A 323 -0.47 -11.70 10.39
CA LYS A 323 0.67 -11.15 9.64
C LYS A 323 1.57 -10.27 10.50
N ILE A 324 1.01 -9.48 11.42
CA ILE A 324 1.77 -8.60 12.31
C ILE A 324 2.64 -9.45 13.24
N ARG A 325 2.04 -10.44 13.90
CA ARG A 325 2.77 -11.37 14.77
C ARG A 325 3.86 -12.12 14.02
N TYR A 326 3.56 -12.59 12.81
CA TYR A 326 4.58 -13.22 11.96
C TYR A 326 5.77 -12.28 11.75
N VAL A 327 5.53 -11.02 11.39
CA VAL A 327 6.60 -10.04 11.20
C VAL A 327 7.37 -9.81 12.51
N GLU A 328 6.69 -9.57 13.63
CA GLU A 328 7.31 -9.39 14.95
C GLU A 328 8.24 -10.57 15.33
N GLU A 329 7.81 -11.80 15.06
CA GLU A 329 8.56 -13.02 15.38
C GLU A 329 9.71 -13.32 14.41
N ASN A 330 9.72 -12.73 13.20
CA ASN A 330 10.66 -13.07 12.12
C ASN A 330 11.57 -11.90 11.70
N ILE A 331 11.67 -10.84 12.50
CA ILE A 331 12.61 -9.73 12.29
C ILE A 331 13.58 -9.56 13.46
N GLY A 332 14.60 -8.73 13.28
CA GLY A 332 15.54 -8.32 14.32
C GLY A 332 16.94 -8.94 14.17
N ASP A 333 17.78 -8.77 15.18
CA ASP A 333 19.22 -9.10 15.09
C ASP A 333 19.48 -10.59 14.83
N SER A 334 18.61 -11.49 15.31
CA SER A 334 18.69 -12.93 15.10
C SER A 334 18.15 -13.42 13.75
N HIS A 335 17.49 -12.55 12.97
CA HIS A 335 16.82 -12.93 11.72
C HIS A 335 17.50 -12.29 10.50
N PRO A 336 17.35 -12.84 9.28
CA PRO A 336 17.89 -12.21 8.07
C PRO A 336 17.40 -10.77 7.85
N VAL A 337 16.10 -10.55 8.07
CA VAL A 337 15.47 -9.22 8.03
C VAL A 337 15.64 -8.55 9.38
N LYS A 338 16.25 -7.35 9.40
CA LYS A 338 16.61 -6.62 10.62
C LYS A 338 15.54 -5.63 11.04
N LYS A 339 14.94 -4.95 10.07
CA LYS A 339 13.98 -3.87 10.32
C LYS A 339 13.00 -3.76 9.16
N VAL A 340 11.77 -3.37 9.48
CA VAL A 340 10.73 -3.01 8.52
C VAL A 340 10.12 -1.67 8.89
N TRP A 341 9.58 -0.96 7.91
CA TRP A 341 8.85 0.29 8.12
C TRP A 341 7.82 0.50 7.02
N ILE A 342 6.79 1.30 7.32
CA ILE A 342 5.85 1.79 6.30
C ILE A 342 6.45 3.03 5.65
N GLU A 343 6.39 3.06 4.33
CA GLU A 343 6.65 4.27 3.54
C GLU A 343 5.36 5.08 3.50
N ALA A 344 5.37 6.22 4.19
CA ALA A 344 4.26 7.16 4.16
C ALA A 344 4.40 8.06 2.93
N PHE A 345 3.72 7.69 1.86
CA PHE A 345 3.46 8.62 0.76
C PHE A 345 2.40 9.63 1.20
N ASP A 346 2.40 10.79 0.55
CA ASP A 346 1.46 11.89 0.83
C ASP A 346 -0.02 11.46 0.70
N ASN A 347 -0.94 12.42 0.87
CA ASN A 347 -2.38 12.18 0.82
C ASN A 347 -2.90 11.68 -0.55
N SER A 348 -2.05 11.36 -1.53
CA SER A 348 -2.42 10.76 -2.82
C SER A 348 -2.77 9.27 -2.77
N GLY A 349 -2.51 8.62 -1.62
CA GLY A 349 -2.48 7.17 -1.50
C GLY A 349 -3.76 6.45 -1.90
N SER A 350 -3.57 5.34 -2.62
CA SER A 350 -4.51 4.21 -2.80
C SER A 350 -3.92 2.91 -2.26
N PHE A 351 -2.75 2.99 -1.61
CA PHE A 351 -1.99 1.89 -1.05
C PHE A 351 -0.94 2.38 -0.06
N PHE A 352 -0.39 1.46 0.71
CA PHE A 352 0.81 1.62 1.54
C PHE A 352 2.02 1.04 0.83
N GLY A 353 3.16 1.73 0.93
CA GLY A 353 4.46 1.12 0.71
C GLY A 353 5.06 0.63 2.01
N ALA A 354 5.95 -0.35 1.94
CA ALA A 354 6.77 -0.79 3.05
C ALA A 354 8.18 -1.09 2.57
N GLY A 355 9.17 -0.76 3.40
CA GLY A 355 10.56 -1.12 3.20
C GLY A 355 11.02 -2.14 4.24
N ALA A 356 12.03 -2.93 3.90
CA ALA A 356 12.73 -3.81 4.82
C ALA A 356 14.25 -3.76 4.59
N ILE A 357 15.01 -3.85 5.67
CA ILE A 357 16.46 -4.05 5.65
C ILE A 357 16.76 -5.51 5.93
N TYR A 358 17.51 -6.16 5.06
CA TYR A 358 18.09 -7.49 5.28
C TYR A 358 19.61 -7.43 5.16
N ARG A 359 20.33 -8.37 5.77
CA ARG A 359 21.78 -8.48 5.59
C ARG A 359 22.13 -9.59 4.62
N ASP A 360 23.00 -9.32 3.67
CA ASP A 360 23.50 -10.34 2.74
C ASP A 360 24.51 -11.29 3.39
N GLU A 361 25.06 -12.24 2.62
CA GLU A 361 26.06 -13.21 3.09
C GLU A 361 27.33 -12.55 3.69
N SER A 362 27.64 -11.33 3.28
CA SER A 362 28.79 -10.56 3.76
C SER A 362 28.48 -9.69 4.98
N GLY A 363 27.21 -9.64 5.39
CA GLY A 363 26.73 -8.82 6.49
C GLY A 363 26.40 -7.37 6.10
N GLU A 364 26.45 -7.05 4.81
CA GLU A 364 26.10 -5.72 4.27
C GLU A 364 24.58 -5.54 4.24
N GLU A 365 24.12 -4.33 4.55
CA GLU A 365 22.69 -4.01 4.54
C GLU A 365 22.17 -3.83 3.11
N GLN A 366 21.03 -4.46 2.84
CA GLN A 366 20.33 -4.45 1.58
C GLN A 366 18.85 -4.13 1.82
N PHE A 367 18.18 -3.67 0.76
CA PHE A 367 16.81 -3.17 0.83
C PHE A 367 15.85 -4.02 0.00
N SER A 368 14.64 -4.22 0.49
CA SER A 368 13.49 -4.73 -0.25
C SER A 368 12.27 -3.86 0.03
N GLY A 369 11.32 -3.83 -0.90
CA GLY A 369 10.13 -3.00 -0.76
C GLY A 369 8.89 -3.71 -1.30
N ALA A 370 7.73 -3.39 -0.74
CA ALA A 370 6.46 -3.95 -1.18
C ALA A 370 5.32 -2.95 -1.05
N THR A 371 4.22 -3.22 -1.75
CA THR A 371 3.00 -2.41 -1.69
C THR A 371 1.77 -3.26 -1.37
N SER A 372 0.78 -2.65 -0.71
CA SER A 372 -0.53 -3.26 -0.45
C SER A 372 -1.58 -2.22 -0.04
N THR A 373 -2.86 -2.57 -0.11
CA THR A 373 -3.97 -1.79 0.48
C THR A 373 -4.01 -1.80 2.01
N SER A 374 -3.14 -2.56 2.69
CA SER A 374 -3.04 -2.55 4.15
C SER A 374 -1.59 -2.50 4.63
N ASP A 375 -1.35 -1.81 5.74
CA ASP A 375 -0.04 -1.65 6.36
C ASP A 375 0.55 -3.02 6.77
N ALA A 376 -0.24 -3.84 7.47
CA ALA A 376 0.13 -5.16 7.94
C ALA A 376 0.54 -6.09 6.79
N ASN A 377 -0.14 -6.00 5.65
CA ASN A 377 0.23 -6.79 4.48
C ASN A 377 1.41 -6.22 3.72
N ALA A 378 1.56 -4.89 3.66
CA ALA A 378 2.73 -4.25 3.05
C ALA A 378 4.01 -4.65 3.80
N ILE A 379 4.05 -4.52 5.14
CA ILE A 379 5.21 -4.95 5.95
C ILE A 379 5.45 -6.46 5.85
N PHE A 380 4.39 -7.26 5.82
CA PHE A 380 4.51 -8.71 5.66
C PHE A 380 5.15 -9.05 4.31
N LYS A 381 4.66 -8.50 3.21
CA LYS A 381 5.24 -8.71 1.88
C LYS A 381 6.70 -8.22 1.80
N ALA A 382 7.01 -7.05 2.35
CA ALA A 382 8.39 -6.52 2.37
C ALA A 382 9.33 -7.44 3.17
N THR A 383 8.84 -8.03 4.26
CA THR A 383 9.56 -9.05 5.05
C THR A 383 9.80 -10.30 4.21
N ILE A 384 8.75 -10.85 3.58
CA ILE A 384 8.86 -12.05 2.74
C ILE A 384 9.83 -11.83 1.58
N GLU A 385 9.79 -10.66 0.93
CA GLU A 385 10.76 -10.32 -0.11
C GLU A 385 12.18 -10.22 0.46
N GLY A 386 12.38 -9.63 1.64
CA GLY A 386 13.70 -9.61 2.29
C GLY A 386 14.27 -11.00 2.54
N TYR A 387 13.44 -11.96 2.98
CA TYR A 387 13.82 -13.37 3.11
C TYR A 387 14.11 -14.03 1.76
N GLU A 388 13.30 -13.75 0.74
CA GLU A 388 13.51 -14.23 -0.62
C GLU A 388 14.87 -13.77 -1.15
N ARG A 389 15.18 -12.47 -1.03
CA ARG A 389 16.44 -11.88 -1.47
C ARG A 389 17.62 -12.46 -0.69
N PHE A 390 17.51 -12.57 0.63
CA PHE A 390 18.52 -13.20 1.46
C PHE A 390 18.84 -14.63 1.01
N LEU A 391 17.82 -15.49 0.91
CA LEU A 391 17.99 -16.89 0.51
C LEU A 391 18.49 -17.01 -0.93
N SER A 392 18.09 -16.10 -1.81
CA SER A 392 18.60 -16.05 -3.18
C SER A 392 20.09 -15.72 -3.26
N GLY A 393 20.68 -15.12 -2.22
CA GLY A 393 22.11 -14.85 -2.11
C GLY A 393 22.94 -15.96 -1.49
N GLN A 394 22.31 -16.98 -0.89
CA GLN A 394 23.00 -18.09 -0.22
C GLN A 394 23.44 -19.14 -1.24
N VAL A 395 24.61 -18.95 -1.83
CA VAL A 395 25.10 -19.81 -2.92
C VAL A 395 25.42 -21.23 -2.42
N ARG A 396 24.71 -22.23 -2.95
CA ARG A 396 25.03 -23.66 -2.83
C ARG A 396 25.66 -24.17 -4.12
N SER A 397 26.84 -24.79 -4.01
CA SER A 397 27.50 -25.50 -5.10
C SER A 397 27.46 -27.01 -4.83
N ASP A 398 26.63 -27.72 -5.59
CA ASP A 398 26.47 -29.17 -5.50
C ASP A 398 27.57 -29.91 -6.29
N TYR A 399 28.21 -29.23 -7.25
CA TYR A 399 29.37 -29.71 -8.00
C TYR A 399 30.22 -28.54 -8.52
N PHE A 400 31.54 -28.60 -8.36
CA PHE A 400 32.48 -27.68 -9.02
C PHE A 400 33.33 -28.44 -10.02
N GLY A 401 33.23 -28.08 -11.30
CA GLY A 401 33.94 -28.78 -12.36
C GLY A 401 33.45 -28.42 -13.75
N LYS A 402 33.85 -29.23 -14.73
CA LYS A 402 33.60 -28.99 -16.14
C LYS A 402 32.23 -29.52 -16.55
N ALA A 403 31.58 -28.85 -17.50
CA ALA A 403 30.35 -29.35 -18.09
C ALA A 403 30.57 -30.67 -18.85
N SER A 404 31.77 -30.88 -19.40
CA SER A 404 32.16 -32.10 -20.11
C SER A 404 32.16 -33.36 -19.23
N ASP A 405 32.25 -33.20 -17.91
CA ASP A 405 32.22 -34.31 -16.94
C ASP A 405 30.79 -34.64 -16.46
N LEU A 406 29.78 -33.82 -16.81
CA LEU A 406 28.40 -33.96 -16.36
C LEU A 406 27.53 -34.71 -17.38
N LYS A 407 26.68 -35.63 -16.87
CA LYS A 407 25.74 -36.40 -17.69
C LYS A 407 24.54 -35.57 -18.19
N SER A 408 24.04 -34.65 -17.36
CA SER A 408 22.85 -33.84 -17.61
C SER A 408 23.08 -32.45 -17.01
N TRP A 409 23.08 -31.42 -17.85
CA TRP A 409 23.29 -30.04 -17.44
C TRP A 409 22.57 -29.06 -18.38
N LEU A 410 22.27 -27.87 -17.87
CA LEU A 410 21.69 -26.76 -18.64
C LEU A 410 22.79 -25.94 -19.30
N HIS A 411 22.69 -25.73 -20.61
CA HIS A 411 23.67 -24.93 -21.33
C HIS A 411 23.48 -23.43 -21.02
N PRO A 412 24.48 -22.71 -20.47
CA PRO A 412 24.37 -21.29 -20.13
C PRO A 412 23.83 -20.40 -21.25
N TYR A 413 24.30 -20.63 -22.48
CA TYR A 413 23.86 -19.91 -23.67
C TYR A 413 22.35 -20.06 -23.94
N ASP A 414 21.70 -21.10 -23.40
CA ASP A 414 20.26 -21.28 -23.56
C ASP A 414 19.40 -20.30 -22.75
N TYR A 415 20.03 -19.56 -21.85
CA TYR A 415 19.36 -18.73 -20.85
C TYR A 415 19.94 -17.30 -20.78
N PHE A 416 21.26 -17.14 -21.01
CA PHE A 416 22.00 -15.87 -20.97
C PHE A 416 23.20 -15.98 -21.92
N PRO A 417 22.97 -15.86 -23.24
CA PRO A 417 24.03 -15.98 -24.23
C PRO A 417 24.92 -14.72 -24.20
N LEU A 418 26.08 -14.83 -23.56
CA LEU A 418 27.13 -13.82 -23.67
C LEU A 418 28.13 -14.24 -24.74
N THR A 419 28.35 -13.36 -25.73
CA THR A 419 29.51 -13.48 -26.62
C THR A 419 30.82 -13.31 -25.84
N LYS A 420 31.96 -13.70 -26.43
CA LYS A 420 33.29 -13.47 -25.82
C LYS A 420 33.53 -12.00 -25.50
N GLU A 421 33.06 -11.10 -26.36
CA GLU A 421 33.21 -9.67 -26.17
C GLU A 421 32.33 -9.16 -25.02
N GLN A 422 31.06 -9.59 -24.97
CA GLN A 422 30.15 -9.21 -23.88
C GLN A 422 30.62 -9.74 -22.53
N ALA A 423 31.06 -11.00 -22.46
CA ALA A 423 31.61 -11.57 -21.23
C ALA A 423 32.78 -10.71 -20.70
N LYS A 424 33.69 -10.29 -21.59
CA LYS A 424 34.79 -9.38 -21.24
C LYS A 424 34.28 -8.02 -20.73
N LYS A 425 33.30 -7.40 -21.39
CA LYS A 425 32.74 -6.09 -20.99
C LYS A 425 31.96 -6.17 -19.68
N CYS A 426 31.26 -7.27 -19.43
CA CYS A 426 30.58 -7.54 -18.17
C CYS A 426 31.55 -7.96 -17.05
N GLY A 427 32.84 -8.18 -17.33
CA GLY A 427 33.80 -8.62 -16.32
C GLY A 427 33.60 -10.07 -15.85
N VAL A 428 33.03 -10.92 -16.71
CA VAL A 428 32.80 -12.34 -16.44
C VAL A 428 33.62 -13.23 -17.38
N SER A 429 33.77 -14.49 -17.00
CA SER A 429 34.43 -15.52 -17.80
C SER A 429 33.53 -15.95 -18.96
N TYR A 430 34.10 -16.11 -20.15
CA TYR A 430 33.38 -16.69 -21.27
C TYR A 430 33.23 -18.21 -21.06
N PHE A 431 31.99 -18.70 -21.09
CA PHE A 431 31.71 -20.12 -20.85
C PHE A 431 32.29 -21.02 -21.95
N THR A 432 32.93 -22.11 -21.54
CA THR A 432 33.28 -23.24 -22.39
C THR A 432 33.00 -24.53 -21.63
N LYS A 433 32.78 -25.65 -22.34
CA LYS A 433 32.49 -26.94 -21.67
C LYS A 433 33.59 -27.40 -20.71
N ASP A 434 34.81 -26.92 -20.92
CA ASP A 434 35.98 -27.26 -20.11
C ASP A 434 36.37 -26.20 -19.08
N LEU A 435 35.61 -25.09 -19.00
CA LEU A 435 35.77 -24.09 -17.95
C LEU A 435 35.18 -24.66 -16.64
N PRO A 436 35.97 -24.84 -15.56
CA PRO A 436 35.44 -25.28 -14.29
C PRO A 436 34.60 -24.17 -13.65
N ILE A 437 33.32 -24.45 -13.37
CA ILE A 437 32.38 -23.54 -12.72
C ILE A 437 31.61 -24.28 -11.61
N SER A 438 30.88 -23.52 -10.79
CA SER A 438 29.94 -24.08 -9.82
C SER A 438 28.61 -24.46 -10.49
N TRP A 439 28.07 -25.60 -10.07
CA TRP A 439 26.80 -26.15 -10.53
C TRP A 439 25.92 -26.49 -9.34
N THR A 440 24.62 -26.22 -9.48
CA THR A 440 23.58 -26.50 -8.49
C THR A 440 22.59 -27.48 -9.09
N LEU A 441 22.14 -28.45 -8.30
CA LEU A 441 21.19 -29.46 -8.72
C LEU A 441 19.79 -28.85 -8.81
N GLY A 442 19.19 -28.92 -10.00
CA GLY A 442 17.81 -28.56 -10.27
C GLY A 442 17.00 -29.76 -10.76
N ARG A 443 15.71 -29.52 -11.00
CA ARG A 443 14.76 -30.53 -11.50
C ARG A 443 13.98 -29.99 -12.69
N LYS A 444 13.93 -30.77 -13.76
CA LYS A 444 13.03 -30.49 -14.89
C LYS A 444 11.58 -30.73 -14.50
N PHE A 445 10.65 -30.22 -15.29
CA PHE A 445 9.21 -30.39 -15.05
C PHE A 445 8.75 -31.85 -14.96
N ASP A 446 9.50 -32.81 -15.52
CA ASP A 446 9.23 -34.25 -15.46
C ASP A 446 9.88 -34.95 -14.25
N GLY A 447 10.57 -34.20 -13.40
CA GLY A 447 11.27 -34.69 -12.21
C GLY A 447 12.72 -35.10 -12.46
N THR A 448 13.21 -35.04 -13.70
CA THR A 448 14.59 -35.40 -14.02
C THR A 448 15.58 -34.40 -13.41
N GLU A 449 16.60 -34.92 -12.73
CA GLU A 449 17.67 -34.11 -12.17
C GLU A 449 18.60 -33.55 -13.26
N VAL A 450 18.97 -32.29 -13.12
CA VAL A 450 19.82 -31.57 -14.08
C VAL A 450 20.71 -30.58 -13.34
N TYR A 451 21.99 -30.51 -13.71
CA TYR A 451 22.89 -29.51 -13.15
C TYR A 451 22.71 -28.16 -13.84
N VAL A 452 22.56 -27.12 -13.04
CA VAL A 452 22.34 -25.74 -13.46
C VAL A 452 23.56 -24.91 -13.05
N PRO A 453 24.13 -24.05 -13.91
CA PRO A 453 25.22 -23.17 -13.49
C PRO A 453 24.79 -22.32 -12.29
N SER A 454 25.54 -22.33 -11.18
CA SER A 454 25.12 -21.63 -9.96
C SER A 454 24.96 -20.12 -10.17
N ASP A 455 25.77 -19.53 -11.07
CA ASP A 455 25.76 -18.09 -11.38
C ASP A 455 24.41 -17.54 -11.87
N ILE A 456 23.48 -18.41 -12.26
CA ILE A 456 22.16 -18.03 -12.82
C ILE A 456 21.00 -18.49 -11.96
N VAL A 457 21.33 -19.21 -10.90
CA VAL A 457 20.39 -19.65 -9.88
C VAL A 457 20.25 -18.57 -8.81
N TYR A 458 21.39 -18.01 -8.37
CA TYR A 458 21.47 -17.12 -7.23
C TYR A 458 21.52 -15.65 -7.63
N TYR A 459 20.88 -14.80 -6.84
CA TYR A 459 20.89 -13.35 -6.95
C TYR A 459 21.67 -12.75 -5.78
N GLY A 460 22.51 -11.74 -6.03
CA GLY A 460 23.30 -11.08 -4.97
C GLY A 460 24.61 -11.79 -4.58
N GLN A 461 24.99 -12.86 -5.30
CA GLN A 461 26.24 -13.59 -5.08
C GLN A 461 27.50 -12.71 -5.14
N LYS A 462 28.29 -12.64 -4.05
CA LYS A 462 29.52 -11.82 -4.01
C LYS A 462 30.76 -12.60 -4.41
N THR A 463 30.74 -13.91 -4.26
CA THR A 463 31.88 -14.79 -4.57
C THR A 463 31.59 -15.70 -5.78
N GLY A 464 32.62 -16.03 -6.55
CA GLY A 464 32.46 -16.91 -7.72
C GLY A 464 33.77 -17.14 -8.48
N LYS A 465 34.32 -18.35 -8.41
CA LYS A 465 35.46 -18.74 -9.27
C LYS A 465 34.97 -18.93 -10.69
N ASN A 466 35.63 -18.28 -11.66
CA ASN A 466 35.28 -18.33 -13.07
C ASN A 466 33.81 -17.95 -13.36
N ARG A 467 33.27 -16.97 -12.62
CA ARG A 467 31.91 -16.47 -12.79
C ARG A 467 31.59 -16.23 -14.26
N ILE A 468 30.47 -16.75 -14.76
CA ILE A 468 30.06 -16.60 -16.16
C ILE A 468 28.90 -15.62 -16.35
N TYR A 469 28.21 -15.25 -15.28
CA TYR A 469 27.05 -14.36 -15.31
C TYR A 469 26.81 -13.70 -13.93
N PHE A 470 26.13 -12.55 -13.91
CA PHE A 470 25.60 -11.94 -12.69
C PHE A 470 24.10 -12.24 -12.63
N GLY A 471 23.71 -13.21 -11.80
CA GLY A 471 22.32 -13.57 -11.62
C GLY A 471 21.47 -12.37 -11.19
N HIS A 472 20.21 -12.35 -11.65
CA HIS A 472 19.17 -11.39 -11.31
C HIS A 472 18.04 -12.09 -10.56
N SER A 473 17.08 -11.37 -9.99
CA SER A 473 15.96 -11.97 -9.26
C SER A 473 14.86 -12.58 -10.12
N SER A 474 14.75 -12.23 -11.41
CA SER A 474 13.64 -12.73 -12.24
C SER A 474 13.50 -14.25 -12.20
N GLY A 475 12.27 -14.70 -11.91
CA GLY A 475 11.96 -16.12 -11.76
C GLY A 475 12.33 -16.67 -10.39
N ILE A 476 12.57 -15.82 -9.39
CA ILE A 476 12.64 -16.20 -7.97
C ILE A 476 11.35 -15.73 -7.32
N ALA A 477 10.74 -16.59 -6.51
CA ALA A 477 9.61 -16.20 -5.69
C ALA A 477 9.61 -16.97 -4.36
N ALA A 478 9.14 -16.30 -3.31
CA ALA A 478 8.87 -16.89 -2.01
C ALA A 478 7.36 -17.06 -1.75
N TYR A 479 7.00 -18.16 -1.09
CA TYR A 479 5.66 -18.39 -0.55
C TYR A 479 5.68 -19.41 0.60
N SER A 480 4.56 -19.55 1.31
CA SER A 480 4.41 -20.55 2.38
C SER A 480 4.43 -22.00 1.89
N ASN A 481 4.26 -22.22 0.58
CA ASN A 481 4.33 -23.54 -0.03
C ASN A 481 5.01 -23.50 -1.40
N TYR A 482 5.70 -24.59 -1.73
CA TYR A 482 6.53 -24.70 -2.93
C TYR A 482 5.77 -24.53 -4.24
N LYS A 483 4.54 -25.06 -4.34
CA LYS A 483 3.74 -24.99 -5.58
C LYS A 483 3.37 -23.56 -5.94
N GLU A 484 2.97 -22.77 -4.95
CA GLU A 484 2.59 -21.38 -5.19
C GLU A 484 3.81 -20.48 -5.42
N ALA A 485 4.94 -20.76 -4.74
CA ALA A 485 6.22 -20.12 -5.07
C ALA A 485 6.64 -20.40 -6.52
N GLU A 486 6.56 -21.66 -6.97
CA GLU A 486 6.84 -22.06 -8.35
C GLU A 486 5.89 -21.37 -9.36
N LYS A 487 4.59 -21.30 -9.06
CA LYS A 487 3.60 -20.60 -9.90
C LYS A 487 3.97 -19.12 -10.06
N ARG A 488 4.24 -18.43 -8.95
CA ARG A 488 4.57 -16.99 -8.94
C ARG A 488 5.86 -16.70 -9.73
N ALA A 489 6.91 -17.49 -9.49
CA ALA A 489 8.17 -17.39 -10.22
C ALA A 489 7.98 -17.61 -11.73
N LEU A 490 7.14 -18.58 -12.13
CA LEU A 490 6.85 -18.83 -13.54
C LEU A 490 6.07 -17.68 -14.20
N VAL A 491 5.06 -17.13 -13.51
CA VAL A 491 4.26 -16.01 -14.02
C VAL A 491 5.13 -14.75 -14.17
N GLU A 492 5.99 -14.46 -13.20
CA GLU A 492 6.96 -13.37 -13.32
C GLU A 492 7.91 -13.57 -14.51
N LEU A 493 8.37 -14.80 -14.76
CA LEU A 493 9.24 -15.07 -15.92
C LEU A 493 8.52 -14.84 -17.26
N ILE A 494 7.20 -15.11 -17.34
CA ILE A 494 6.37 -14.81 -18.51
C ILE A 494 6.22 -13.29 -18.71
N GLU A 495 6.07 -12.54 -17.62
CA GLU A 495 6.03 -11.06 -17.64
C GLU A 495 7.31 -10.48 -18.25
N ARG A 496 8.47 -10.93 -17.75
CA ARG A 496 9.78 -10.48 -18.23
C ARG A 496 10.02 -10.87 -19.70
N ASP A 497 9.61 -12.06 -20.13
CA ASP A 497 9.68 -12.47 -21.54
C ASP A 497 8.90 -11.52 -22.46
N ALA A 498 7.67 -11.17 -22.09
CA ALA A 498 6.83 -10.29 -22.89
C ALA A 498 7.44 -8.88 -22.97
N LEU A 499 7.90 -8.33 -21.85
CA LEU A 499 8.56 -7.02 -21.80
C LEU A 499 9.85 -6.99 -22.64
N MET A 500 10.71 -8.01 -22.53
CA MET A 500 11.96 -8.06 -23.28
C MET A 500 11.74 -8.28 -24.78
N ARG A 501 10.77 -9.12 -25.17
CA ARG A 501 10.38 -9.26 -26.58
C ARG A 501 9.84 -7.95 -27.14
N ASN A 502 9.04 -7.24 -26.36
CA ASN A 502 8.51 -5.93 -26.74
C ASN A 502 9.65 -4.91 -26.91
N TRP A 503 10.57 -4.84 -25.95
CA TRP A 503 11.76 -4.00 -26.02
C TRP A 503 12.59 -4.27 -27.28
N TYR A 504 12.94 -5.52 -27.57
CA TYR A 504 13.77 -5.81 -28.73
C TYR A 504 13.05 -5.56 -30.06
N SER A 505 11.75 -5.80 -30.15
CA SER A 505 11.00 -5.64 -31.39
C SER A 505 10.57 -4.20 -31.67
N HIS A 506 10.44 -3.35 -30.64
CA HIS A 506 9.76 -2.05 -30.72
C HIS A 506 8.35 -2.14 -31.32
N GLU A 507 7.68 -3.30 -31.19
CA GLU A 507 6.29 -3.43 -31.60
C GLU A 507 5.42 -2.66 -30.60
N SER A 508 4.69 -1.63 -31.06
CA SER A 508 3.81 -0.87 -30.18
C SER A 508 2.72 -1.78 -29.58
N PRO A 509 2.66 -1.94 -28.25
CA PRO A 509 1.64 -2.75 -27.59
C PRO A 509 0.25 -2.11 -27.73
N ASN A 510 -0.81 -2.90 -27.52
CA ASN A 510 -2.16 -2.32 -27.52
C ASN A 510 -2.36 -1.46 -26.27
N ILE A 511 -3.06 -0.33 -26.42
CA ILE A 511 -3.46 0.52 -25.29
C ILE A 511 -4.86 0.11 -24.87
N ILE A 512 -5.03 -0.32 -23.63
CA ILE A 512 -6.34 -0.69 -23.08
C ILE A 512 -7.20 0.55 -22.93
N ALA A 513 -8.41 0.51 -23.49
CA ALA A 513 -9.36 1.60 -23.39
C ALA A 513 -9.92 1.72 -21.97
N GLU A 514 -10.02 2.95 -21.48
CA GLU A 514 -10.61 3.24 -20.16
C GLU A 514 -12.01 2.65 -20.01
N SER A 515 -12.81 2.53 -21.07
CA SER A 515 -14.17 1.95 -21.02
C SER A 515 -14.23 0.55 -20.40
N ILE A 516 -13.14 -0.23 -20.49
CA ILE A 516 -13.05 -1.60 -19.95
C ILE A 516 -12.17 -1.73 -18.71
N LEU A 517 -11.63 -0.63 -18.18
CA LEU A 517 -10.87 -0.60 -16.94
C LEU A 517 -11.80 -0.56 -15.71
N SER A 518 -11.29 -1.02 -14.57
CA SER A 518 -12.00 -0.93 -13.29
C SER A 518 -12.24 0.53 -12.89
N ILE A 519 -13.22 0.75 -12.01
CA ILE A 519 -13.50 2.09 -11.45
C ILE A 519 -12.25 2.66 -10.79
N HIS A 520 -11.53 1.83 -10.01
CA HIS A 520 -10.28 2.21 -9.37
C HIS A 520 -9.27 2.76 -10.38
N THR A 521 -8.94 1.99 -11.41
CA THR A 521 -7.94 2.39 -12.40
C THR A 521 -8.34 3.69 -13.11
N LYS A 522 -9.63 3.88 -13.44
CA LYS A 522 -10.13 5.14 -14.04
C LYS A 522 -9.95 6.34 -13.11
N LYS A 523 -10.29 6.18 -11.82
CA LYS A 523 -10.11 7.23 -10.79
C LYS A 523 -8.63 7.58 -10.65
N ARG A 524 -7.72 6.60 -10.61
CA ARG A 524 -6.27 6.82 -10.54
C ARG A 524 -5.69 7.50 -11.79
N ILE A 525 -6.10 7.08 -12.99
CA ILE A 525 -5.73 7.78 -14.24
C ILE A 525 -6.17 9.25 -14.18
N SER A 526 -7.42 9.50 -13.77
CA SER A 526 -7.97 10.86 -13.64
C SER A 526 -7.24 11.70 -12.60
N TYR A 527 -6.86 11.09 -11.47
CA TYR A 527 -6.12 11.72 -10.39
C TYR A 527 -4.76 12.25 -10.88
N TRP A 528 -3.96 11.40 -11.51
CA TRP A 528 -2.63 11.78 -12.01
C TRP A 528 -2.70 12.70 -13.24
N GLN A 529 -3.72 12.55 -14.08
CA GLN A 529 -3.92 13.45 -15.22
C GLN A 529 -4.15 14.90 -14.78
N LYS A 530 -4.85 15.13 -13.65
CA LYS A 530 -5.01 16.46 -13.04
C LYS A 530 -3.68 17.06 -12.55
N GLN A 531 -2.66 16.22 -12.38
CA GLN A 531 -1.31 16.58 -11.96
C GLN A 531 -0.31 16.54 -13.12
N ASN A 532 -0.80 16.66 -14.36
CA ASN A 532 0.00 16.64 -15.58
C ASN A 532 0.79 15.34 -15.82
N ARG A 533 0.34 14.22 -15.24
CA ARG A 533 0.96 12.89 -15.40
C ARG A 533 -0.01 11.96 -16.12
N LYS A 534 0.34 11.55 -17.33
CA LYS A 534 -0.51 10.72 -18.18
C LYS A 534 -0.24 9.24 -17.91
N ILE A 535 -1.26 8.53 -17.41
CA ILE A 535 -1.20 7.08 -17.23
C ILE A 535 -1.83 6.37 -18.42
N MET A 536 -1.16 5.32 -18.91
CA MET A 536 -1.68 4.43 -19.95
C MET A 536 -1.46 2.98 -19.54
N ILE A 537 -2.48 2.14 -19.73
CA ILE A 537 -2.39 0.69 -19.50
C ILE A 537 -2.15 0.01 -20.84
N LEU A 538 -1.04 -0.70 -20.95
CA LEU A 538 -0.59 -1.38 -22.16
C LEU A 538 -0.75 -2.90 -21.99
N GLU A 539 -1.23 -3.59 -23.02
CA GLU A 539 -1.25 -5.06 -23.08
C GLU A 539 -0.05 -5.54 -23.92
N MET A 540 0.93 -6.14 -23.26
CA MET A 540 2.14 -6.64 -23.90
C MET A 540 1.83 -7.90 -24.73
N PRO A 541 2.36 -8.01 -25.96
CA PRO A 541 2.23 -9.23 -26.75
C PRO A 541 2.85 -10.44 -26.03
N SER A 542 2.04 -11.45 -25.73
CA SER A 542 2.49 -12.69 -25.08
C SER A 542 1.73 -13.90 -25.59
N LYS A 543 2.42 -15.05 -25.62
CA LYS A 543 1.85 -16.36 -26.01
C LYS A 543 1.39 -17.18 -24.80
N TYR A 544 1.78 -16.78 -23.59
CA TYR A 544 1.75 -17.66 -22.41
C TYR A 544 0.92 -17.09 -21.25
N GLY A 545 0.47 -15.85 -21.34
CA GLY A 545 -0.40 -15.20 -20.36
C GLY A 545 -0.74 -13.77 -20.77
N TRP A 546 -1.67 -13.14 -20.05
CA TRP A 546 -1.93 -11.72 -20.20
C TRP A 546 -0.90 -10.94 -19.39
N VAL A 547 -0.16 -10.06 -20.05
CA VAL A 547 0.88 -9.24 -19.44
C VAL A 547 0.50 -7.78 -19.64
N PHE A 548 0.45 -7.03 -18.56
CA PHE A 548 0.08 -5.62 -18.56
C PHE A 548 1.23 -4.78 -18.04
N GLU A 549 1.41 -3.62 -18.66
CA GLU A 549 2.32 -2.60 -18.20
C GLU A 549 1.54 -1.30 -18.01
N ALA A 550 1.62 -0.70 -16.83
CA ALA A 550 1.16 0.66 -16.62
C ALA A 550 2.36 1.59 -16.80
N ILE A 551 2.22 2.57 -17.69
CA ILE A 551 3.24 3.60 -17.90
C ILE A 551 2.71 4.95 -17.46
N VAL A 552 3.58 5.75 -16.84
CA VAL A 552 3.35 7.15 -16.52
C VAL A 552 4.29 7.99 -17.37
N VAL A 553 3.72 8.88 -18.18
CA VAL A 553 4.47 9.81 -19.03
C VAL A 553 4.17 11.23 -18.57
N SER A 554 5.22 12.05 -18.45
CA SER A 554 5.15 13.41 -17.94
C SER A 554 6.04 14.36 -18.74
N ASN A 555 5.76 15.66 -18.65
CA ASN A 555 6.63 16.73 -19.14
C ASN A 555 7.52 17.33 -18.03
N GLU A 556 7.50 16.70 -16.85
CA GLU A 556 8.31 17.05 -15.69
C GLU A 556 8.86 15.78 -15.04
N TYR A 557 9.93 15.91 -14.26
CA TYR A 557 10.58 14.78 -13.60
C TYR A 557 9.61 14.00 -12.66
N PRO A 558 9.69 12.66 -12.61
CA PRO A 558 10.32 11.81 -13.62
C PRO A 558 9.49 11.82 -14.93
N PHE A 559 10.17 11.84 -16.08
CA PHE A 559 9.53 11.91 -17.40
C PHE A 559 8.86 10.60 -17.83
N PHE A 560 9.38 9.47 -17.36
CA PHE A 560 8.81 8.15 -17.59
C PHE A 560 9.02 7.27 -16.36
N VAL A 561 7.98 6.57 -15.93
CA VAL A 561 8.08 5.41 -15.03
C VAL A 561 7.09 4.33 -15.48
N SER A 562 7.36 3.08 -15.11
CA SER A 562 6.50 1.94 -15.45
C SER A 562 6.38 0.96 -14.30
N GLY A 563 5.35 0.12 -14.37
CA GLY A 563 5.16 -1.06 -13.53
C GLY A 563 4.46 -2.15 -14.34
N ALA A 564 4.70 -3.42 -14.03
CA ALA A 564 4.18 -4.52 -14.83
C ALA A 564 3.64 -5.67 -13.97
N ALA A 565 2.71 -6.41 -14.55
CA ALA A 565 2.13 -7.58 -13.92
C ALA A 565 1.63 -8.56 -14.97
N ALA A 566 1.72 -9.85 -14.66
CA ALA A 566 1.18 -10.91 -15.50
C ALA A 566 0.13 -11.77 -14.78
N THR A 567 -0.75 -12.36 -15.58
CA THR A 567 -1.65 -13.44 -15.16
C THR A 567 -1.80 -14.48 -16.26
N ILE A 568 -1.97 -15.74 -15.86
CA ILE A 568 -2.31 -16.86 -16.75
C ILE A 568 -3.79 -17.25 -16.68
N GLU A 569 -4.55 -16.55 -15.83
CA GLU A 569 -5.98 -16.75 -15.58
C GLU A 569 -6.75 -15.48 -15.95
N LYS A 570 -7.76 -15.62 -16.83
CA LYS A 570 -8.52 -14.48 -17.33
C LYS A 570 -9.26 -13.73 -16.23
N ALA A 571 -9.76 -14.45 -15.22
CA ALA A 571 -10.46 -13.87 -14.07
C ALA A 571 -9.60 -12.88 -13.27
N ASN A 572 -8.26 -13.04 -13.33
CA ASN A 572 -7.31 -12.21 -12.58
C ASN A 572 -6.73 -11.03 -13.39
N ILE A 573 -7.26 -10.76 -14.61
CA ILE A 573 -6.83 -9.61 -15.41
C ILE A 573 -6.97 -8.28 -14.64
N PRO A 574 -8.09 -7.98 -13.94
CA PRO A 574 -8.20 -6.75 -13.16
C PRO A 574 -7.09 -6.61 -12.11
N ASN A 575 -6.75 -7.70 -11.41
CA ASN A 575 -5.69 -7.71 -10.40
C ASN A 575 -4.30 -7.50 -11.02
N ALA A 576 -4.05 -8.05 -12.20
CA ALA A 576 -2.79 -7.79 -12.91
C ALA A 576 -2.69 -6.32 -13.32
N ILE A 577 -3.73 -5.73 -13.92
CA ILE A 577 -3.75 -4.30 -14.26
C ILE A 577 -3.54 -3.43 -13.01
N TYR A 578 -4.24 -3.75 -11.91
CA TYR A 578 -4.07 -3.05 -10.64
C TYR A 578 -2.64 -3.14 -10.11
N LYS A 579 -2.02 -4.33 -10.12
CA LYS A 579 -0.64 -4.52 -9.66
C LYS A 579 0.35 -3.73 -10.53
N ALA A 580 0.19 -3.75 -11.85
CA ALA A 580 1.03 -2.99 -12.77
C ALA A 580 0.92 -1.47 -12.50
N LEU A 581 -0.31 -0.98 -12.30
CA LEU A 581 -0.58 0.41 -11.94
C LEU A 581 0.04 0.78 -10.59
N GLN A 582 -0.16 -0.05 -9.57
CA GLN A 582 0.36 0.18 -8.22
C GLN A 582 1.89 0.23 -8.20
N GLU A 583 2.57 -0.65 -8.95
CA GLU A 583 4.04 -0.60 -9.12
C GLU A 583 4.48 0.70 -9.82
N ALA A 584 3.77 1.12 -10.87
CA ALA A 584 4.09 2.36 -11.58
C ALA A 584 3.89 3.60 -10.70
N GLU A 585 2.80 3.64 -9.92
CA GLU A 585 2.51 4.72 -8.95
C GLU A 585 3.53 4.73 -7.81
N TYR A 586 3.96 3.57 -7.31
CA TYR A 586 4.99 3.48 -6.28
C TYR A 586 6.33 4.03 -6.78
N ASN A 587 6.77 3.62 -7.96
CA ASN A 587 7.97 4.17 -8.60
C ASN A 587 7.86 5.68 -8.84
N LEU A 588 6.70 6.16 -9.30
CA LEU A 588 6.42 7.58 -9.46
C LEU A 588 6.60 8.35 -8.14
N LEU A 589 5.97 7.88 -7.07
CA LEU A 589 6.00 8.51 -5.76
C LEU A 589 7.39 8.51 -5.15
N LEU A 590 8.17 7.43 -5.33
CA LEU A 590 9.57 7.40 -4.91
C LEU A 590 10.40 8.48 -5.61
N CYS A 591 10.23 8.64 -6.93
CA CYS A 591 10.94 9.67 -7.68
C CYS A 591 10.51 11.09 -7.31
N ILE A 592 9.21 11.33 -7.05
CA ILE A 592 8.72 12.65 -6.63
C ILE A 592 9.28 13.03 -5.25
N ASN A 593 9.26 12.09 -4.30
CA ASN A 593 9.69 12.36 -2.93
C ASN A 593 11.21 12.35 -2.76
N TYR A 594 11.93 11.60 -3.59
CA TYR A 594 13.40 11.46 -3.55
C TYR A 594 14.01 11.69 -4.94
N PRO A 595 13.94 12.92 -5.48
CA PRO A 595 14.40 13.19 -6.83
C PRO A 595 15.92 13.05 -6.95
N ASP A 596 16.37 12.27 -7.94
CA ASP A 596 17.76 12.18 -8.35
C ASP A 596 17.91 12.72 -9.78
N ASN A 597 18.50 13.92 -9.87
CA ASN A 597 18.75 14.64 -11.12
C ASN A 597 20.19 14.48 -11.64
N SER A 598 20.99 13.57 -11.07
CA SER A 598 22.36 13.37 -11.53
C SER A 598 22.40 12.70 -12.90
N GLU A 599 23.32 13.16 -13.76
CA GLU A 599 23.45 12.66 -15.12
C GLU A 599 23.86 11.17 -15.14
N ILE A 600 23.30 10.42 -16.08
CA ILE A 600 23.62 9.00 -16.29
C ILE A 600 23.99 8.75 -17.75
N ASP A 601 25.13 8.08 -17.96
CA ASP A 601 25.54 7.57 -19.27
C ASP A 601 24.89 6.19 -19.49
N PRO A 602 24.00 6.04 -20.50
CA PRO A 602 23.35 4.76 -20.81
C PRO A 602 24.33 3.60 -21.01
N LYS A 603 25.59 3.86 -21.42
CA LYS A 603 26.61 2.82 -21.63
C LYS A 603 27.25 2.31 -20.34
N LEU A 604 27.09 3.03 -19.23
CA LEU A 604 27.62 2.67 -17.91
C LEU A 604 26.56 2.09 -16.97
N VAL A 605 25.30 2.05 -17.41
CA VAL A 605 24.19 1.41 -16.70
C VAL A 605 24.53 -0.03 -16.36
N SER A 606 24.27 -0.43 -15.11
CA SER A 606 24.61 -1.75 -14.60
C SER A 606 23.56 -2.36 -13.64
N THR A 607 22.77 -1.52 -12.96
CA THR A 607 21.77 -1.94 -11.98
C THR A 607 20.34 -1.70 -12.48
N PRO A 608 19.31 -2.35 -11.91
CA PRO A 608 17.91 -1.99 -12.19
C PRO A 608 17.64 -0.50 -12.00
N THR A 609 18.09 0.08 -10.88
CA THR A 609 17.92 1.50 -10.59
C THR A 609 18.52 2.40 -11.68
N ASP A 610 19.69 2.04 -12.22
CA ASP A 610 20.31 2.75 -13.34
C ASP A 610 19.43 2.72 -14.60
N HIS A 611 18.84 1.57 -14.92
CA HIS A 611 17.94 1.42 -16.07
C HIS A 611 16.75 2.37 -15.99
N GLY A 612 16.05 2.42 -14.85
CA GLY A 612 14.94 3.34 -14.64
C GLY A 612 15.38 4.81 -14.73
N LYS A 613 16.48 5.14 -14.05
CA LYS A 613 17.04 6.50 -14.01
C LYS A 613 17.35 7.09 -15.38
N VAL A 614 17.78 6.28 -16.35
CA VAL A 614 17.96 6.75 -17.74
C VAL A 614 16.68 7.40 -18.25
N TYR A 615 15.53 6.76 -18.04
CA TYR A 615 14.26 7.21 -18.61
C TYR A 615 13.48 8.17 -17.71
N HIS A 616 13.90 8.35 -16.45
CA HIS A 616 13.42 9.46 -15.63
C HIS A 616 13.82 10.83 -16.23
N MET A 617 14.83 10.87 -17.11
CA MET A 617 15.34 12.08 -17.77
C MET A 617 14.68 12.33 -19.13
N GLU A 618 14.30 13.59 -19.39
CA GLU A 618 13.69 14.05 -20.64
C GLU A 618 14.43 13.54 -21.89
N LYS A 619 15.76 13.70 -21.88
CA LYS A 619 16.68 13.37 -22.98
C LYS A 619 16.47 11.97 -23.56
N TYR A 620 16.09 11.00 -22.72
CA TYR A 620 15.97 9.60 -23.13
C TYR A 620 14.51 9.10 -23.12
N ALA A 621 13.61 9.74 -22.38
CA ALA A 621 12.19 9.35 -22.30
C ALA A 621 11.51 9.38 -23.68
N ASP A 622 11.81 10.36 -24.53
CA ASP A 622 11.23 10.46 -25.89
C ASP A 622 11.53 9.25 -26.79
N MET A 623 12.62 8.52 -26.50
CA MET A 623 12.97 7.30 -27.22
C MET A 623 11.95 6.17 -27.01
N LEU A 624 11.14 6.26 -25.94
CA LEU A 624 10.11 5.31 -25.60
C LEU A 624 8.77 5.61 -26.26
N SER A 625 8.66 6.67 -27.06
CA SER A 625 7.40 7.10 -27.67
C SER A 625 6.66 6.04 -28.47
N TRP A 626 7.37 5.04 -28.99
CA TRP A 626 6.78 3.89 -29.65
C TRP A 626 5.87 3.04 -28.74
N LEU A 627 6.08 3.02 -27.41
CA LEU A 627 5.25 2.26 -26.46
C LEU A 627 3.78 2.73 -26.47
N TRP A 628 3.55 4.04 -26.63
CA TRP A 628 2.20 4.63 -26.58
C TRP A 628 1.68 5.08 -27.95
N ASN A 629 2.25 4.54 -29.03
CA ASN A 629 1.76 4.72 -30.41
C ASN A 629 0.89 3.56 -30.91
N GLY A 630 0.58 2.61 -30.03
CA GLY A 630 -0.22 1.43 -30.35
C GLY A 630 -1.70 1.71 -30.52
N ARG A 631 -2.45 0.68 -30.92
CA ARG A 631 -3.90 0.80 -31.14
C ARG A 631 -4.63 0.77 -29.79
N LYS A 632 -5.58 1.70 -29.61
CA LYS A 632 -6.52 1.65 -28.48
C LYS A 632 -7.53 0.52 -28.71
N THR A 633 -7.72 -0.36 -27.72
CA THR A 633 -8.61 -1.54 -27.81
C THR A 633 -9.58 -1.62 -26.63
N GLU A 634 -10.80 -2.06 -26.90
CA GLU A 634 -11.82 -2.36 -25.88
C GLU A 634 -11.95 -3.87 -25.62
N ARG A 635 -10.94 -4.64 -26.04
CA ARG A 635 -10.91 -6.10 -25.88
C ARG A 635 -9.49 -6.55 -25.56
N PHE A 636 -9.37 -7.40 -24.55
CA PHE A 636 -8.14 -8.12 -24.25
C PHE A 636 -7.83 -9.14 -25.34
N ALA A 637 -6.54 -9.44 -25.51
CA ALA A 637 -6.06 -10.47 -26.41
C ALA A 637 -6.69 -11.83 -26.08
N LYS A 638 -7.00 -12.60 -27.13
CA LYS A 638 -7.46 -13.99 -26.99
C LYS A 638 -6.27 -14.90 -26.77
N ILE A 639 -5.91 -15.09 -25.51
CA ILE A 639 -4.87 -16.03 -25.08
C ILE A 639 -5.55 -17.27 -24.49
N GLY A 640 -4.97 -18.45 -24.71
CA GLY A 640 -5.47 -19.67 -24.09
C GLY A 640 -5.22 -19.65 -22.58
N GLU A 641 -6.17 -20.14 -21.79
CA GLU A 641 -5.92 -20.38 -20.37
C GLU A 641 -4.99 -21.58 -20.21
N TRP A 642 -4.05 -21.47 -19.27
CA TRP A 642 -3.07 -22.51 -19.03
C TRP A 642 -3.13 -23.02 -17.59
N SER A 643 -3.03 -24.33 -17.41
CA SER A 643 -2.61 -24.86 -16.12
C SER A 643 -1.11 -24.67 -15.93
N VAL A 644 -0.66 -24.58 -14.67
CA VAL A 644 0.76 -24.45 -14.33
C VAL A 644 1.55 -25.64 -14.89
N GLU A 645 1.03 -26.85 -14.77
CA GLU A 645 1.68 -28.07 -15.29
C GLU A 645 1.79 -28.07 -16.82
N ALA A 646 0.78 -27.56 -17.52
CA ALA A 646 0.81 -27.42 -18.97
C ALA A 646 1.87 -26.41 -19.43
N LEU A 647 1.97 -25.26 -18.73
CA LEU A 647 3.02 -24.27 -18.99
C LEU A 647 4.40 -24.84 -18.71
N LYS A 648 4.61 -25.52 -17.58
CA LYS A 648 5.89 -26.14 -17.24
C LYS A 648 6.40 -27.05 -18.35
N ARG A 649 5.52 -27.91 -18.88
CA ARG A 649 5.84 -28.78 -20.03
C ARG A 649 6.09 -27.98 -21.31
N ARG A 650 5.22 -27.01 -21.61
CA ARG A 650 5.30 -26.21 -22.83
C ARG A 650 6.59 -25.40 -22.89
N LEU A 651 7.02 -24.86 -21.76
CA LEU A 651 8.16 -23.98 -21.58
C LEU A 651 9.46 -24.72 -21.26
N ASP A 652 9.43 -26.04 -21.04
CA ASP A 652 10.60 -26.83 -20.60
C ASP A 652 11.21 -26.26 -19.31
N VAL A 653 10.35 -26.07 -18.31
CA VAL A 653 10.72 -25.47 -17.03
C VAL A 653 11.67 -26.35 -16.25
N THR A 654 12.72 -25.73 -15.72
CA THR A 654 13.60 -26.28 -14.68
C THR A 654 13.44 -25.45 -13.42
N THR A 655 13.37 -26.10 -12.26
CA THR A 655 13.34 -25.44 -10.96
C THR A 655 14.56 -25.77 -10.12
N VAL A 656 14.96 -24.83 -9.26
CA VAL A 656 15.95 -25.02 -8.22
C VAL A 656 15.34 -24.58 -6.90
N ASP A 657 15.41 -25.46 -5.90
CA ASP A 657 14.94 -25.18 -4.55
C ASP A 657 16.02 -24.42 -3.76
N LEU A 658 15.68 -23.20 -3.34
CA LEU A 658 16.49 -22.29 -2.55
C LEU A 658 16.02 -22.19 -1.10
N SER A 659 15.03 -23.00 -0.72
CA SER A 659 14.42 -22.96 0.61
C SER A 659 15.43 -23.36 1.69
N ASN A 660 15.35 -22.66 2.83
CA ASN A 660 15.94 -23.13 4.08
C ASN A 660 14.79 -23.54 5.02
N PRO A 661 14.68 -24.82 5.42
CA PRO A 661 13.64 -25.30 6.32
C PRO A 661 13.55 -24.54 7.66
N GLU A 662 14.65 -23.92 8.10
CA GLU A 662 14.71 -23.11 9.33
C GLU A 662 13.70 -21.95 9.33
N TYR A 663 13.42 -21.36 8.15
CA TYR A 663 12.59 -20.16 8.04
C TYR A 663 11.14 -20.44 7.64
N GLY A 664 10.75 -21.71 7.43
CA GLY A 664 9.37 -22.07 7.09
C GLY A 664 8.84 -21.49 5.77
N LEU A 665 9.72 -20.98 4.90
CA LEU A 665 9.39 -20.40 3.59
C LEU A 665 9.93 -21.25 2.46
N SER A 666 9.11 -21.46 1.43
CA SER A 666 9.54 -22.05 0.16
C SER A 666 10.04 -20.95 -0.77
N VAL A 667 11.30 -21.04 -1.19
CA VAL A 667 11.90 -20.12 -2.18
C VAL A 667 12.36 -20.93 -3.37
N VAL A 668 11.89 -20.56 -4.56
CA VAL A 668 12.10 -21.34 -5.78
C VAL A 668 12.62 -20.44 -6.89
N ARG A 669 13.68 -20.90 -7.57
CA ARG A 669 14.11 -20.36 -8.87
C ARG A 669 13.47 -21.18 -9.99
N VAL A 670 12.85 -20.50 -10.96
CA VAL A 670 12.31 -21.06 -12.19
C VAL A 670 13.14 -20.57 -13.38
N LEU A 671 13.47 -21.49 -14.28
CA LEU A 671 14.23 -21.23 -15.50
C LEU A 671 13.51 -21.86 -16.70
N SER A 672 13.50 -21.17 -17.84
CA SER A 672 12.94 -21.69 -19.09
C SER A 672 13.85 -21.30 -20.26
N PRO A 673 14.32 -22.26 -21.08
CA PRO A 673 15.13 -21.95 -22.26
C PRO A 673 14.29 -21.36 -23.41
N LYS A 674 12.96 -21.29 -23.25
CA LYS A 674 12.00 -20.79 -24.24
C LYS A 674 11.50 -19.37 -23.94
N LEU A 675 11.89 -18.81 -22.80
CA LEU A 675 11.58 -17.45 -22.40
C LEU A 675 12.85 -16.61 -22.44
N VAL A 676 12.72 -15.36 -22.88
CA VAL A 676 13.77 -14.35 -22.81
C VAL A 676 13.83 -13.85 -21.37
N GLN A 677 15.00 -13.95 -20.75
CA GLN A 677 15.21 -13.38 -19.42
C GLN A 677 15.51 -11.88 -19.52
N ILE A 678 15.11 -11.14 -18.49
CA ILE A 678 15.53 -9.75 -18.32
C ILE A 678 17.01 -9.70 -17.95
N ASN A 679 17.71 -8.65 -18.36
CA ASN A 679 19.15 -8.50 -18.12
C ASN A 679 19.47 -7.08 -17.67
N PHE A 680 20.30 -6.93 -16.65
CA PHE A 680 20.72 -5.60 -16.22
C PHE A 680 22.14 -5.28 -16.70
N GLY A 681 22.30 -4.07 -17.22
CA GLY A 681 23.50 -3.53 -17.81
C GLY A 681 23.47 -3.42 -19.33
N PHE A 682 24.11 -2.38 -19.86
CA PHE A 682 24.11 -2.09 -21.30
C PHE A 682 24.66 -3.24 -22.17
N TYR A 683 25.79 -3.82 -21.77
CA TYR A 683 26.47 -4.87 -22.55
C TYR A 683 25.99 -6.29 -22.26
N SER A 684 25.06 -6.46 -21.32
CA SER A 684 24.53 -7.78 -20.95
C SER A 684 23.35 -8.21 -21.81
N ALA A 685 22.85 -7.36 -22.71
CA ALA A 685 21.69 -7.64 -23.57
C ALA A 685 21.94 -8.82 -24.51
N HIS A 686 20.97 -9.72 -24.59
CA HIS A 686 21.05 -10.94 -25.39
C HIS A 686 19.83 -11.10 -26.29
N TYR A 687 20.05 -10.85 -27.57
CA TYR A 687 19.02 -10.73 -28.61
C TYR A 687 19.23 -11.70 -29.77
N ASP A 688 20.24 -12.58 -29.69
CA ASP A 688 20.68 -13.49 -30.75
C ASP A 688 20.04 -14.89 -30.69
N ARG A 689 18.97 -15.06 -29.90
CA ARG A 689 18.26 -16.34 -29.72
C ARG A 689 16.73 -16.20 -29.84
N LEU A 690 16.04 -17.36 -29.87
CA LEU A 690 14.58 -17.48 -29.73
C LEU A 690 13.70 -16.77 -30.77
N ASP A 691 14.12 -16.79 -32.06
CA ASP A 691 13.42 -16.14 -33.18
C ASP A 691 12.97 -14.71 -32.84
N LEU A 692 13.85 -13.97 -32.14
CA LEU A 692 13.57 -12.58 -31.77
C LEU A 692 13.60 -11.68 -32.99
N THR A 693 12.57 -10.85 -33.11
CA THR A 693 12.61 -9.70 -34.01
C THR A 693 13.33 -8.58 -33.26
N VAL A 694 14.49 -8.16 -33.79
CA VAL A 694 15.36 -7.17 -33.14
C VAL A 694 15.41 -5.92 -34.01
N TYR A 695 14.90 -4.82 -33.47
CA TYR A 695 15.03 -3.50 -34.04
C TYR A 695 16.35 -2.88 -33.57
N GLU A 696 17.18 -2.43 -34.51
CA GLU A 696 18.56 -1.99 -34.23
C GLU A 696 18.64 -0.91 -33.13
N LYS A 697 17.64 -0.03 -33.02
CA LYS A 697 17.62 1.00 -31.98
C LYS A 697 17.50 0.45 -30.56
N SER A 698 16.91 -0.73 -30.37
CA SER A 698 16.82 -1.40 -29.05
C SER A 698 18.19 -1.78 -28.49
N LEU A 699 19.21 -1.86 -29.34
CA LEU A 699 20.58 -2.24 -28.97
C LEU A 699 21.46 -1.02 -28.66
N MET A 700 20.97 0.18 -28.94
CA MET A 700 21.71 1.44 -28.69
C MET A 700 21.48 1.98 -27.28
N MET A 701 20.52 1.42 -26.53
CA MET A 701 20.11 1.83 -25.19
C MET A 701 19.87 0.60 -24.30
N PRO A 702 20.04 0.73 -22.98
CA PRO A 702 19.54 -0.29 -22.05
C PRO A 702 18.01 -0.28 -22.05
N HIS A 703 17.35 -1.41 -21.80
CA HIS A 703 15.88 -1.44 -21.71
C HIS A 703 15.37 -0.54 -20.58
N TYR A 704 14.14 -0.05 -20.69
CA TYR A 704 13.58 0.89 -19.73
C TYR A 704 13.03 0.26 -18.45
N PHE A 705 12.57 -0.98 -18.53
CA PHE A 705 11.84 -1.61 -17.43
C PHE A 705 12.77 -1.99 -16.29
N ALA A 706 12.52 -1.51 -15.07
CA ALA A 706 13.37 -1.75 -13.91
C ALA A 706 12.62 -1.70 -12.58
#